data_AF-V7HYR2-F1
#
_entry.id   AF-V7HYR2-F1
#
_cell.length_a   1.000
_cell.length_b   1.000
_cell.length_c   1.000
_cell.angle_alpha   90.00
_cell.angle_beta   90.00
_cell.angle_gamma   90.00
#
_symmetry.space_group_name_H-M   'P 1'
#
loop_
_entity.id
_entity.type
_entity.pdbx_description
1 polymer ?
#
loop_
_entity_poly.entity_id
_entity_poly.type
_entity_poly.pdbx_seq_one_letter_code
_entity_poly.pdbx_strand_id
1 'polypeptide(L)'
;MQKYDIIGATGCATGIAHTFMAQEALEEAAKKLGYTIKIETHGQSGTEHVLTEEEIKEAKAVVIASDIDVDPDRFAGKHVIKVPVAKAIKDAEGLINKSFTAPIWKPELVGKSNSNITKNQSSDSIGQQWYTALMNGVSHMLPFVVAGGVLTAISFFWGIYSYDPKSAQYNLIAATLKSIGGVSINLMAPVFAAFIAESLSKRAGLVAGLVTGMIALNGGTGFLGALVGGFIAAYIVKLVEMCFTWLPDKQFRGLKSIFLTPVFSVLLSGVVMTLINTPMAALNTGLMDWLKTVQNVSPILLGIIVGAMCAFDFGGPVNKAAYLTGTALLAQGNYYFMAGVSAACIAPPLATTVAVLLKPKAYSKSERSAGYVNALLGSTHITEGAIPFAAKNPIKNIPAFMVGSAIAAALSYVGKVQVPAPHGGFIILPLVNHPLMWVIYILIGAIASGILLALIAGSDVKKARANGPRVDIFTGEVIEEDDKETSNAKENIVSNKLNPADILEEQNIKVGVKVNSRNEALQFLAEMAKEQGLATDSEKVYNAYLKREQESTTGMTDGFSIPHAQSDTIKKSKMLILKLNKPIDWNSLDNKPVDVVISFLIPQEDKSEHLEYLSNTAKLLTHKDFVDKIHAAKTPKEIKSLFN
;
A
#
# COMPACT_ATOMS: atom_id res chain seq x y z
N MET A 1 12.18 -12.87 23.92
CA MET A 1 11.43 -12.96 22.65
C MET A 1 9.98 -12.62 22.92
N GLN A 2 9.39 -11.75 22.11
CA GLN A 2 7.98 -11.34 22.26
C GLN A 2 7.07 -12.51 21.89
N LYS A 3 6.07 -12.78 22.74
CA LYS A 3 5.02 -13.76 22.47
C LYS A 3 3.88 -13.07 21.77
N TYR A 4 3.39 -13.66 20.68
CA TYR A 4 2.23 -13.17 19.94
C TYR A 4 1.05 -14.13 20.13
N ASP A 5 -0.11 -13.60 20.51
CA ASP A 5 -1.34 -14.38 20.65
C ASP A 5 -1.84 -14.86 19.28
N ILE A 6 -1.67 -14.02 18.27
CA ILE A 6 -2.09 -14.26 16.89
C ILE A 6 -0.87 -14.05 15.99
N ILE A 7 -0.74 -14.88 14.98
CA ILE A 7 0.19 -14.63 13.87
C ILE A 7 -0.59 -14.62 12.57
N GLY A 8 -0.04 -14.01 11.53
CA GLY A 8 -0.72 -14.03 10.24
C GLY A 8 0.22 -13.84 9.08
N ALA A 9 -0.30 -14.14 7.89
CA ALA A 9 0.40 -13.91 6.65
C ALA A 9 -0.53 -13.15 5.70
N THR A 10 -0.07 -12.03 5.18
CA THR A 10 -0.78 -11.25 4.16
C THR A 10 -0.03 -11.34 2.84
N GLY A 11 -0.73 -11.32 1.71
CA GLY A 11 -0.07 -11.38 0.41
C GLY A 11 -0.97 -11.05 -0.76
N CYS A 12 -0.53 -10.17 -1.64
CA CYS A 12 -1.26 -9.80 -2.85
C CYS A 12 -0.30 -9.81 -4.05
N ALA A 13 -0.65 -10.55 -5.12
CA ALA A 13 0.17 -10.67 -6.33
C ALA A 13 0.44 -9.32 -7.02
N THR A 14 -0.46 -8.35 -6.80
CA THR A 14 -0.58 -7.15 -7.64
C THR A 14 -0.17 -5.85 -6.98
N GLY A 15 0.08 -5.80 -5.66
CA GLY A 15 0.39 -4.53 -5.00
C GLY A 15 0.83 -4.66 -3.54
N ILE A 16 1.88 -3.90 -3.21
CA ILE A 16 2.37 -3.61 -1.87
C ILE A 16 1.25 -3.03 -0.98
N ALA A 17 0.44 -2.10 -1.50
CA ALA A 17 -0.56 -1.40 -0.71
C ALA A 17 -1.64 -2.33 -0.11
N HIS A 18 -2.19 -3.28 -0.87
CA HIS A 18 -3.23 -4.19 -0.35
C HIS A 18 -2.68 -5.14 0.72
N THR A 19 -1.45 -5.62 0.56
CA THR A 19 -0.75 -6.43 1.56
C THR A 19 -0.58 -5.64 2.86
N PHE A 20 -0.06 -4.41 2.79
CA PHE A 20 0.16 -3.56 3.97
C PHE A 20 -1.14 -3.06 4.60
N MET A 21 -2.17 -2.70 3.81
CA MET A 21 -3.48 -2.32 4.36
C MET A 21 -4.16 -3.49 5.08
N ALA A 22 -4.00 -4.72 4.57
CA ALA A 22 -4.52 -5.90 5.27
C ALA A 22 -3.73 -6.20 6.56
N GLN A 23 -2.41 -5.99 6.55
CA GLN A 23 -1.59 -6.05 7.77
C GLN A 23 -2.09 -5.03 8.79
N GLU A 24 -2.17 -3.75 8.41
CA GLU A 24 -2.52 -2.65 9.31
C GLU A 24 -3.93 -2.84 9.88
N ALA A 25 -4.90 -3.22 9.05
CA ALA A 25 -6.27 -3.51 9.51
C ALA A 25 -6.32 -4.66 10.53
N LEU A 26 -5.50 -5.71 10.35
CA LEU A 26 -5.41 -6.82 11.30
C LEU A 26 -4.68 -6.44 12.59
N GLU A 27 -3.63 -5.61 12.51
CA GLU A 27 -2.89 -5.09 13.66
C GLU A 27 -3.76 -4.17 14.53
N GLU A 28 -4.50 -3.24 13.91
CA GLU A 28 -5.44 -2.36 14.59
C GLU A 28 -6.58 -3.14 15.25
N ALA A 29 -7.16 -4.11 14.54
CA ALA A 29 -8.24 -4.93 15.07
C ALA A 29 -7.77 -5.81 16.24
N ALA A 30 -6.55 -6.37 16.16
CA ALA A 30 -5.98 -7.14 17.26
C ALA A 30 -5.73 -6.25 18.48
N LYS A 31 -5.17 -5.06 18.28
CA LYS A 31 -4.95 -4.07 19.34
C LYS A 31 -6.25 -3.65 20.02
N LYS A 32 -7.31 -3.44 19.24
CA LYS A 32 -8.66 -3.11 19.76
C LYS A 32 -9.28 -4.26 20.58
N LEU A 33 -9.00 -5.50 20.21
CA LEU A 33 -9.47 -6.70 20.91
C LEU A 33 -8.52 -7.14 22.05
N GLY A 34 -7.41 -6.43 22.28
CA GLY A 34 -6.45 -6.73 23.34
C GLY A 34 -5.53 -7.93 23.06
N TYR A 35 -5.36 -8.31 21.79
CA TYR A 35 -4.45 -9.38 21.37
C TYR A 35 -3.14 -8.83 20.80
N THR A 36 -2.04 -9.54 21.07
CA THR A 36 -0.77 -9.30 20.39
C THR A 36 -0.75 -10.04 19.05
N ILE A 37 -0.37 -9.36 17.97
CA ILE A 37 -0.32 -9.94 16.63
C ILE A 37 0.99 -9.61 15.92
N LYS A 38 1.48 -10.55 15.10
CA LYS A 38 2.56 -10.32 14.13
C LYS A 38 2.11 -10.82 12.75
N ILE A 39 2.27 -9.99 11.74
CA ILE A 39 1.90 -10.31 10.36
C ILE A 39 3.17 -10.41 9.50
N GLU A 40 3.35 -11.54 8.83
CA GLU A 40 4.31 -11.71 7.73
C GLU A 40 3.70 -11.15 6.45
N THR A 41 4.36 -10.22 5.79
CA THR A 41 3.88 -9.61 4.54
C THR A 41 4.58 -10.22 3.34
N HIS A 42 3.80 -10.55 2.32
CA HIS A 42 4.30 -11.02 1.03
C HIS A 42 3.95 -9.99 -0.04
N GLY A 43 4.91 -9.14 -0.36
CA GLY A 43 4.80 -8.08 -1.36
C GLY A 43 5.70 -8.32 -2.56
N GLN A 44 5.66 -7.40 -3.53
CA GLN A 44 6.58 -7.41 -4.67
C GLN A 44 8.05 -7.24 -4.26
N SER A 45 8.29 -6.59 -3.11
CA SER A 45 9.62 -6.40 -2.52
C SER A 45 10.19 -7.65 -1.84
N GLY A 46 9.42 -8.73 -1.75
CA GLY A 46 9.76 -9.96 -1.03
C GLY A 46 8.90 -10.16 0.23
N THR A 47 9.32 -11.11 1.06
CA THR A 47 8.68 -11.39 2.36
C THR A 47 9.33 -10.54 3.45
N GLU A 48 8.54 -9.73 4.15
CA GLU A 48 8.98 -8.95 5.30
C GLU A 48 8.32 -9.49 6.59
N HIS A 49 8.94 -9.19 7.74
CA HIS A 49 8.46 -9.64 9.06
C HIS A 49 8.27 -11.16 9.20
N VAL A 50 9.16 -11.93 8.58
CA VAL A 50 9.13 -13.41 8.57
C VAL A 50 8.90 -13.98 9.98
N LEU A 51 7.96 -14.91 10.06
CA LEU A 51 7.60 -15.64 11.27
C LEU A 51 8.63 -16.73 11.56
N THR A 52 9.12 -16.79 12.79
CA THR A 52 10.03 -17.85 13.22
C THR A 52 9.25 -19.10 13.62
N GLU A 53 9.90 -20.27 13.60
CA GLU A 53 9.27 -21.53 14.03
C GLU A 53 8.77 -21.48 15.49
N GLU A 54 9.47 -20.73 16.34
CA GLU A 54 9.10 -20.52 17.75
C GLU A 54 7.84 -19.68 17.88
N GLU A 55 7.73 -18.58 17.12
CA GLU A 55 6.52 -17.73 17.06
C GLU A 55 5.32 -18.53 16.54
N ILE A 56 5.53 -19.38 15.53
CA ILE A 56 4.50 -20.28 15.01
C ILE A 56 4.02 -21.25 16.08
N LYS A 57 4.96 -21.85 16.82
CA LYS A 57 4.65 -22.84 17.86
C LYS A 57 3.91 -22.23 19.05
N GLU A 58 4.16 -20.98 19.40
CA GLU A 58 3.55 -20.31 20.56
C GLU A 58 2.20 -19.63 20.25
N ALA A 59 1.93 -19.28 18.99
CA ALA A 59 0.69 -18.62 18.61
C ALA A 59 -0.57 -19.46 18.89
N LYS A 60 -1.65 -18.80 19.31
CA LYS A 60 -2.94 -19.46 19.62
C LYS A 60 -3.81 -19.62 18.36
N ALA A 61 -3.72 -18.68 17.44
CA ALA A 61 -4.45 -18.69 16.18
C ALA A 61 -3.64 -18.05 15.05
N VAL A 62 -4.00 -18.38 13.81
CA VAL A 62 -3.35 -17.90 12.59
C VAL A 62 -4.37 -17.30 11.64
N VAL A 63 -4.10 -16.08 11.15
CA VAL A 63 -4.92 -15.40 10.14
C VAL A 63 -4.13 -15.27 8.85
N ILE A 64 -4.56 -15.97 7.81
CA ILE A 64 -3.99 -15.86 6.46
C ILE A 64 -4.93 -15.02 5.60
N ALA A 65 -4.49 -13.82 5.25
CA ALA A 65 -5.21 -12.90 4.39
C ALA A 65 -4.42 -12.69 3.09
N SER A 66 -4.49 -13.66 2.18
CA SER A 66 -3.63 -13.71 1.00
C SER A 66 -4.35 -14.19 -0.26
N ASP A 67 -4.05 -13.52 -1.38
CA ASP A 67 -4.45 -13.89 -2.75
C ASP A 67 -3.33 -14.68 -3.47
N ILE A 68 -2.17 -14.84 -2.82
CA ILE A 68 -1.03 -15.66 -3.28
C ILE A 68 -0.72 -16.78 -2.28
N ASP A 69 0.08 -17.74 -2.71
CA ASP A 69 0.56 -18.78 -1.80
C ASP A 69 1.58 -18.21 -0.80
N VAL A 70 1.37 -18.51 0.48
CA VAL A 70 2.18 -18.01 1.62
C VAL A 70 2.67 -19.17 2.48
N ASP A 71 2.80 -20.35 1.87
CA ASP A 71 3.27 -21.57 2.53
C ASP A 71 2.46 -21.90 3.80
N PRO A 72 1.14 -22.15 3.69
CA PRO A 72 0.28 -22.36 4.85
C PRO A 72 0.61 -23.64 5.65
N ASP A 73 1.35 -24.57 5.05
CA ASP A 73 1.69 -25.86 5.67
C ASP A 73 2.58 -25.73 6.90
N ARG A 74 3.35 -24.63 7.02
CA ARG A 74 4.11 -24.31 8.24
C ARG A 74 3.22 -24.07 9.46
N PHE A 75 1.93 -23.78 9.27
CA PHE A 75 0.95 -23.57 10.34
C PHE A 75 0.17 -24.83 10.73
N ALA A 76 0.65 -26.01 10.30
CA ALA A 76 0.09 -27.30 10.68
C ALA A 76 -0.13 -27.44 12.20
N GLY A 77 -1.33 -27.88 12.58
CA GLY A 77 -1.70 -28.06 13.99
C GLY A 77 -2.22 -26.81 14.69
N LYS A 78 -2.33 -25.66 14.01
CA LYS A 78 -2.92 -24.42 14.55
C LYS A 78 -4.31 -24.15 13.99
N HIS A 79 -5.09 -23.34 14.71
CA HIS A 79 -6.35 -22.80 14.20
C HIS A 79 -6.04 -21.77 13.11
N VAL A 80 -6.34 -22.09 11.85
CA VAL A 80 -5.99 -21.24 10.70
C VAL A 80 -7.26 -20.79 9.99
N ILE A 81 -7.42 -19.48 9.84
CA ILE A 81 -8.44 -18.90 8.95
C ILE A 81 -7.76 -18.32 7.70
N LYS A 82 -8.10 -18.86 6.52
CA LYS A 82 -7.59 -18.38 5.23
C LYS A 82 -8.68 -17.64 4.46
N VAL A 83 -8.40 -16.40 4.08
CA VAL A 83 -9.32 -15.53 3.33
C VAL A 83 -8.57 -14.67 2.30
N PRO A 84 -9.27 -14.15 1.28
CA PRO A 84 -8.71 -13.15 0.37
C PRO A 84 -8.31 -11.85 1.10
N VAL A 85 -7.31 -11.14 0.58
CA VAL A 85 -6.76 -9.89 1.18
C VAL A 85 -7.85 -8.86 1.41
N ALA A 86 -8.75 -8.69 0.43
CA ALA A 86 -9.86 -7.73 0.49
C ALA A 86 -10.81 -7.95 1.67
N LYS A 87 -10.88 -9.17 2.22
CA LYS A 87 -11.74 -9.49 3.36
C LYS A 87 -11.13 -9.04 4.67
N ALA A 88 -9.80 -9.06 4.79
CA ALA A 88 -9.09 -8.53 5.96
C ALA A 88 -9.27 -7.01 6.08
N ILE A 89 -9.24 -6.28 4.97
CA ILE A 89 -9.47 -4.83 4.95
C ILE A 89 -10.90 -4.47 5.40
N LYS A 90 -11.89 -5.31 5.12
CA LYS A 90 -13.31 -5.03 5.40
C LYS A 90 -13.82 -5.54 6.75
N ASP A 91 -13.27 -6.66 7.25
CA ASP A 91 -13.80 -7.39 8.42
C ASP A 91 -12.65 -7.98 9.28
N ALA A 92 -11.65 -7.16 9.61
CA ALA A 92 -10.49 -7.61 10.41
C ALA A 92 -10.88 -8.14 11.80
N GLU A 93 -11.74 -7.42 12.53
CA GLU A 93 -12.21 -7.83 13.87
C GLU A 93 -12.98 -9.17 13.82
N GLY A 94 -13.82 -9.35 12.81
CA GLY A 94 -14.57 -10.59 12.62
C GLY A 94 -13.66 -11.77 12.29
N LEU A 95 -12.58 -11.54 11.54
CA LEU A 95 -11.59 -12.57 11.22
C LEU A 95 -10.76 -12.98 12.43
N ILE A 96 -10.34 -12.02 13.26
CA ILE A 96 -9.60 -12.30 14.50
C ILE A 96 -10.43 -13.14 15.45
N ASN A 97 -11.69 -12.77 15.70
CA ASN A 97 -12.56 -13.54 16.58
C ASN A 97 -12.84 -14.95 16.04
N LYS A 98 -13.00 -15.10 14.72
CA LYS A 98 -13.17 -16.40 14.08
C LYS A 98 -11.88 -17.23 14.06
N SER A 99 -10.71 -16.62 14.13
CA SER A 99 -9.42 -17.33 14.05
C SER A 99 -9.24 -18.33 15.20
N PHE A 100 -9.68 -18.00 16.42
CA PHE A 100 -9.57 -18.87 17.59
C PHE A 100 -10.47 -20.12 17.55
N THR A 101 -11.50 -20.11 16.70
CA THR A 101 -12.46 -21.22 16.54
C THR A 101 -12.41 -21.84 15.14
N ALA A 102 -11.45 -21.41 14.31
CA ALA A 102 -11.24 -21.93 12.97
C ALA A 102 -10.85 -23.42 13.00
N PRO A 103 -11.07 -24.20 11.93
CA PRO A 103 -10.57 -25.57 11.89
C PRO A 103 -9.05 -25.62 12.05
N ILE A 104 -8.55 -26.65 12.74
CA ILE A 104 -7.11 -26.90 12.84
C ILE A 104 -6.58 -27.25 11.46
N TRP A 105 -5.54 -26.56 11.01
CA TRP A 105 -4.88 -26.83 9.73
C TRP A 105 -4.19 -28.18 9.77
N LYS A 106 -4.54 -29.06 8.84
CA LYS A 106 -3.87 -30.34 8.63
C LYS A 106 -3.07 -30.22 7.33
N PRO A 107 -1.75 -30.45 7.36
CA PRO A 107 -0.96 -30.46 6.12
C PRO A 107 -1.51 -31.57 5.21
N GLU A 108 -1.61 -31.29 3.92
CA GLU A 108 -2.01 -32.30 2.93
C GLU A 108 -0.93 -33.40 2.88
N LEU A 109 -1.14 -34.46 3.67
CA LEU A 109 -0.42 -35.70 3.53
C LEU A 109 -0.73 -36.26 2.13
N VAL A 110 0.29 -36.31 1.29
CA VAL A 110 0.28 -37.02 0.01
C VAL A 110 -0.05 -38.50 0.30
N GLY A 111 -1.33 -38.87 0.16
CA GLY A 111 -1.80 -40.23 0.37
C GLY A 111 -3.32 -40.36 0.31
N LYS A 112 -3.82 -40.92 -0.80
CA LYS A 112 -5.23 -41.32 -1.03
C LYS A 112 -5.87 -42.00 0.20
N SER A 113 -7.01 -41.51 0.67
CA SER A 113 -8.26 -42.28 0.80
C SER A 113 -9.44 -41.42 1.27
N ASN A 114 -10.60 -41.65 0.67
CA ASN A 114 -11.89 -40.98 0.89
C ASN A 114 -12.34 -40.97 2.36
N SER A 115 -12.82 -39.82 2.84
CA SER A 115 -14.06 -39.77 3.63
C SER A 115 -14.66 -38.36 3.61
N ASN A 116 -15.97 -38.34 3.35
CA ASN A 116 -16.81 -37.18 3.09
C ASN A 116 -16.89 -36.24 4.30
N ILE A 117 -16.37 -35.02 4.16
CA ILE A 117 -16.90 -33.84 4.84
C ILE A 117 -17.05 -32.77 3.78
N THR A 118 -18.31 -32.53 3.40
CA THR A 118 -18.79 -31.46 2.52
C THR A 118 -18.28 -30.09 2.98
N LYS A 119 -17.25 -29.60 2.28
CA LYS A 119 -17.01 -28.17 2.09
C LYS A 119 -16.66 -27.97 0.61
N ASN A 120 -17.49 -27.17 -0.06
CA ASN A 120 -17.25 -26.61 -1.39
C ASN A 120 -15.90 -25.87 -1.42
N GLN A 121 -14.82 -26.58 -1.71
CA GLN A 121 -13.73 -26.02 -2.48
C GLN A 121 -14.23 -25.97 -3.92
N SER A 122 -14.65 -24.80 -4.37
CA SER A 122 -14.56 -24.53 -5.80
C SER A 122 -13.09 -24.65 -6.14
N SER A 123 -12.69 -25.71 -6.84
CA SER A 123 -11.49 -25.69 -7.67
C SER A 123 -11.45 -24.33 -8.36
N ASP A 124 -10.36 -23.56 -8.22
CA ASP A 124 -10.25 -22.29 -8.93
C ASP A 124 -10.68 -22.53 -10.38
N SER A 125 -11.71 -21.81 -10.81
CA SER A 125 -12.24 -21.93 -12.17
C SER A 125 -11.05 -21.84 -13.13
N ILE A 126 -11.04 -22.64 -14.20
CA ILE A 126 -9.98 -22.58 -15.22
C ILE A 126 -9.77 -21.12 -15.66
N GLY A 127 -10.84 -20.33 -15.75
CA GLY A 127 -10.75 -18.90 -16.05
C GLY A 127 -10.01 -18.07 -14.98
N GLN A 128 -10.18 -18.37 -13.70
CA GLN A 128 -9.48 -17.70 -12.60
C GLN A 128 -7.98 -18.06 -12.61
N GLN A 129 -7.61 -19.31 -12.90
CA GLN A 129 -6.20 -19.71 -13.05
C GLN A 129 -5.53 -19.00 -14.21
N TRP A 130 -6.20 -18.92 -15.38
CA TRP A 130 -5.69 -18.19 -16.54
C TRP A 130 -5.54 -16.70 -16.27
N TYR A 131 -6.51 -16.12 -15.56
CA TYR A 131 -6.47 -14.73 -15.15
C TYR A 131 -5.31 -14.45 -14.20
N THR A 132 -5.12 -15.28 -13.16
CA THR A 132 -4.00 -15.16 -12.22
C THR A 132 -2.66 -15.30 -12.94
N ALA A 133 -2.54 -16.26 -13.86
CA ALA A 133 -1.33 -16.44 -14.66
C ALA A 133 -1.01 -15.22 -15.53
N LEU A 134 -2.03 -14.67 -16.20
CA LEU A 134 -1.91 -13.44 -16.97
C LEU A 134 -1.43 -12.28 -16.10
N MET A 135 -2.06 -12.06 -14.95
CA MET A 135 -1.70 -10.98 -14.03
C MET A 135 -0.30 -11.15 -13.44
N ASN A 136 0.14 -12.39 -13.20
CA ASN A 136 1.51 -12.66 -12.78
C ASN A 136 2.52 -12.18 -13.84
N GLY A 137 2.26 -12.53 -15.11
CA GLY A 137 3.03 -12.01 -16.24
C GLY A 137 3.09 -10.48 -16.26
N VAL A 138 1.93 -9.81 -16.19
CA VAL A 138 1.84 -8.34 -16.24
C VAL A 138 2.63 -7.69 -15.11
N SER A 139 2.43 -8.15 -13.87
CA SER A 139 3.07 -7.58 -12.68
C SER A 139 4.60 -7.67 -12.75
N HIS A 140 5.14 -8.76 -13.29
CA HIS A 140 6.59 -8.94 -13.38
C HIS A 140 7.23 -8.24 -14.59
N MET A 141 6.50 -8.02 -15.70
CA MET A 141 7.06 -7.26 -16.82
C MET A 141 7.06 -5.74 -16.57
N LEU A 142 6.14 -5.24 -15.74
CA LEU A 142 5.91 -3.79 -15.56
C LEU A 142 7.16 -3.04 -15.09
N PRO A 143 7.94 -3.51 -14.10
CA PRO A 143 9.15 -2.81 -13.66
C PRO A 143 10.19 -2.61 -14.77
N PHE A 144 10.34 -3.58 -15.68
CA PHE A 144 11.25 -3.48 -16.82
C PHE A 144 10.82 -2.40 -17.81
N VAL A 145 9.51 -2.31 -18.06
CA VAL A 145 8.91 -1.29 -18.94
C VAL A 145 9.03 0.10 -18.32
N VAL A 146 8.79 0.22 -17.01
CA VAL A 146 8.95 1.48 -16.25
C VAL A 146 10.40 1.95 -16.30
N ALA A 147 11.34 1.12 -15.84
CA ALA A 147 12.75 1.46 -15.79
C ALA A 147 13.27 1.83 -17.19
N GLY A 148 12.92 1.02 -18.20
CA GLY A 148 13.36 1.25 -19.57
C GLY A 148 12.76 2.51 -20.20
N GLY A 149 11.49 2.80 -19.92
CA GLY A 149 10.80 4.01 -20.35
C GLY A 149 11.39 5.27 -19.72
N VAL A 150 11.69 5.26 -18.42
CA VAL A 150 12.27 6.41 -17.71
C VAL A 150 13.71 6.68 -18.16
N LEU A 151 14.55 5.65 -18.29
CA LEU A 151 15.92 5.82 -18.81
C LEU A 151 15.93 6.35 -20.24
N THR A 152 15.04 5.80 -21.09
CA THR A 152 14.78 6.33 -22.43
C THR A 152 14.36 7.79 -22.36
N ALA A 153 13.49 8.16 -21.43
CA ALA A 153 13.01 9.53 -21.32
C ALA A 153 14.11 10.52 -20.93
N ILE A 154 14.94 10.16 -19.94
CA ILE A 154 16.07 10.98 -19.48
C ILE A 154 17.09 11.19 -20.60
N SER A 155 17.29 10.19 -21.49
CA SER A 155 18.23 10.33 -22.61
C SER A 155 17.96 11.56 -23.48
N PHE A 156 16.69 11.94 -23.62
CA PHE A 156 16.27 13.02 -24.48
C PHE A 156 16.45 14.42 -23.86
N PHE A 157 16.91 14.54 -22.61
CA PHE A 157 17.19 15.85 -22.00
C PHE A 157 18.31 16.62 -22.72
N TRP A 158 19.17 15.89 -23.45
CA TRP A 158 20.20 16.46 -24.32
C TRP A 158 19.70 16.76 -25.74
N GLY A 159 18.41 16.58 -26.01
CA GLY A 159 17.78 16.70 -27.33
C GLY A 159 17.16 15.38 -27.78
N ILE A 160 16.13 15.44 -28.63
CA ILE A 160 15.40 14.25 -29.09
C ILE A 160 16.26 13.31 -29.95
N TYR A 161 17.34 13.82 -30.54
CA TYR A 161 18.29 13.04 -31.33
C TYR A 161 19.64 12.87 -30.61
N SER A 162 19.70 13.08 -29.29
CA SER A 162 20.93 13.00 -28.50
C SER A 162 21.55 11.61 -28.45
N TYR A 163 20.76 10.58 -28.72
CA TYR A 163 21.20 9.20 -28.77
C TYR A 163 21.85 8.82 -30.12
N ASP A 164 21.66 9.61 -31.18
CA ASP A 164 22.13 9.29 -32.53
C ASP A 164 23.56 9.82 -32.73
N PRO A 165 24.57 8.95 -32.96
CA PRO A 165 25.95 9.36 -33.23
C PRO A 165 26.13 10.28 -34.44
N LYS A 166 25.15 10.32 -35.35
CA LYS A 166 25.15 11.17 -36.54
C LYS A 166 24.53 12.54 -36.31
N SER A 167 23.90 12.74 -35.16
CA SER A 167 23.24 14.00 -34.80
C SER A 167 24.22 14.98 -34.16
N ALA A 168 24.04 16.27 -34.44
CA ALA A 168 24.75 17.33 -33.72
C ALA A 168 24.39 17.39 -32.22
N GLN A 169 23.28 16.75 -31.81
CA GLN A 169 22.85 16.66 -30.41
C GLN A 169 23.52 15.50 -29.66
N TYR A 170 24.39 14.72 -30.33
CA TYR A 170 24.93 13.49 -29.78
C TYR A 170 25.57 13.67 -28.41
N ASN A 171 25.16 12.83 -27.47
CA ASN A 171 25.73 12.75 -26.14
C ASN A 171 25.90 11.28 -25.74
N LEU A 172 27.11 10.90 -25.31
CA LEU A 172 27.43 9.52 -24.95
C LEU A 172 26.56 9.00 -23.79
N ILE A 173 26.26 9.84 -22.80
CA ILE A 173 25.42 9.47 -21.66
C ILE A 173 24.00 9.24 -22.15
N ALA A 174 23.46 10.14 -22.98
CA ALA A 174 22.15 9.96 -23.58
C ALA A 174 22.05 8.67 -24.40
N ALA A 175 23.02 8.40 -25.28
CA ALA A 175 23.06 7.16 -26.06
C ALA A 175 23.11 5.91 -25.17
N THR A 176 23.90 5.96 -24.09
CA THR A 176 24.00 4.86 -23.11
C THR A 176 22.66 4.64 -22.39
N LEU A 177 22.03 5.71 -21.90
CA LEU A 177 20.73 5.65 -21.24
C LEU A 177 19.63 5.11 -22.17
N LYS A 178 19.60 5.56 -23.42
CA LYS A 178 18.65 5.08 -24.44
C LYS A 178 18.86 3.60 -24.76
N SER A 179 20.12 3.16 -24.86
CA SER A 179 20.46 1.76 -25.11
C SER A 179 20.02 0.85 -23.96
N ILE A 180 20.40 1.19 -22.71
CA ILE A 180 19.98 0.45 -21.51
C ILE A 180 18.45 0.44 -21.40
N GLY A 181 17.81 1.59 -21.65
CA GLY A 181 16.37 1.70 -21.62
C GLY A 181 15.68 0.81 -22.66
N GLY A 182 16.23 0.75 -23.88
CA GLY A 182 15.76 -0.13 -24.95
C GLY A 182 15.89 -1.61 -24.61
N VAL A 183 17.02 -2.03 -24.04
CA VAL A 183 17.21 -3.42 -23.56
C VAL A 183 16.16 -3.78 -22.50
N SER A 184 15.93 -2.89 -21.53
CA SER A 184 14.93 -3.11 -20.48
C SER A 184 13.51 -3.24 -21.05
N ILE A 185 13.10 -2.40 -22.00
CA ILE A 185 11.79 -2.53 -22.67
C ILE A 185 11.70 -3.83 -23.47
N ASN A 186 12.78 -4.25 -24.15
CA ASN A 186 12.80 -5.48 -24.93
C ASN A 186 12.64 -6.74 -24.07
N LEU A 187 12.98 -6.68 -22.77
CA LEU A 187 12.74 -7.78 -21.83
C LEU A 187 11.26 -7.96 -21.46
N MET A 188 10.38 -7.01 -21.82
CA MET A 188 8.95 -7.08 -21.51
C MET A 188 8.31 -8.39 -21.98
N ALA A 189 8.42 -8.73 -23.27
CA ALA A 189 7.80 -9.94 -23.83
C ALA A 189 8.37 -11.25 -23.24
N PRO A 190 9.70 -11.44 -23.14
CA PRO A 190 10.30 -12.58 -22.46
C PRO A 190 9.84 -12.75 -21.01
N VAL A 191 9.89 -11.67 -20.22
CA VAL A 191 9.51 -11.71 -18.80
C VAL A 191 8.01 -12.01 -18.66
N PHE A 192 7.18 -11.36 -19.48
CA PHE A 192 5.74 -11.59 -19.49
C PHE A 192 5.40 -13.07 -19.75
N ALA A 193 5.96 -13.67 -20.80
CA ALA A 193 5.76 -15.08 -21.14
C ALA A 193 6.30 -16.02 -20.05
N ALA A 194 7.47 -15.71 -19.49
CA ALA A 194 8.11 -16.48 -18.44
C ALA A 194 7.25 -16.59 -17.18
N PHE A 195 6.71 -15.48 -16.69
CA PHE A 195 5.92 -15.45 -15.46
C PHE A 195 4.48 -15.96 -15.65
N ILE A 196 3.93 -15.91 -16.87
CA ILE A 196 2.73 -16.70 -17.21
C ILE A 196 3.06 -18.19 -17.08
N ALA A 197 4.14 -18.64 -17.73
CA ALA A 197 4.50 -20.05 -17.76
C ALA A 197 4.85 -20.59 -16.37
N GLU A 198 5.57 -19.80 -15.59
CA GLU A 198 6.01 -20.14 -14.23
C GLU A 198 4.84 -20.25 -13.25
N SER A 199 3.84 -19.38 -13.34
CA SER A 199 2.64 -19.47 -12.49
C SER A 199 1.86 -20.79 -12.67
N LEU A 200 1.97 -21.42 -13.84
CA LEU A 200 1.25 -22.66 -14.19
C LEU A 200 2.12 -23.92 -14.10
N SER A 201 3.44 -23.79 -14.27
CA SER A 201 4.37 -24.92 -14.42
C SER A 201 5.72 -24.72 -13.70
N LYS A 202 5.77 -23.79 -12.74
CA LYS A 202 6.90 -23.52 -11.84
C LYS A 202 8.20 -23.21 -12.59
N ARG A 203 9.35 -23.54 -12.00
CA ARG A 203 10.69 -23.18 -12.50
C ARG A 203 10.98 -23.66 -13.93
N ALA A 204 10.47 -24.82 -14.34
CA ALA A 204 10.65 -25.28 -15.73
C ALA A 204 9.83 -24.44 -16.72
N GLY A 205 8.64 -23.99 -16.31
CA GLY A 205 7.84 -22.98 -16.98
C GLY A 205 8.59 -21.70 -17.26
N LEU A 206 9.29 -21.16 -16.26
CA LEU A 206 10.05 -19.91 -16.37
C LEU A 206 11.04 -19.94 -17.54
N VAL A 207 11.82 -21.01 -17.67
CA VAL A 207 12.85 -21.15 -18.70
C VAL A 207 12.22 -21.26 -20.09
N ALA A 208 11.21 -22.12 -20.25
CA ALA A 208 10.50 -22.29 -21.52
C ALA A 208 9.75 -21.01 -21.93
N GLY A 209 9.15 -20.30 -20.97
CA GLY A 209 8.47 -19.03 -21.18
C GLY A 209 9.41 -17.90 -21.61
N LEU A 210 10.60 -17.79 -20.99
CA LEU A 210 11.62 -16.82 -21.43
C LEU A 210 12.02 -17.03 -22.90
N VAL A 211 12.27 -18.29 -23.29
CA VAL A 211 12.69 -18.62 -24.67
C VAL A 211 11.55 -18.35 -25.66
N THR A 212 10.33 -18.79 -25.36
CA THR A 212 9.17 -18.54 -26.23
C THR A 212 8.84 -17.06 -26.37
N GLY A 213 8.97 -16.27 -25.29
CA GLY A 213 8.82 -14.82 -25.34
C GLY A 213 9.92 -14.12 -26.15
N MET A 214 11.17 -14.61 -26.09
CA MET A 214 12.26 -14.13 -26.97
C MET A 214 12.01 -14.46 -28.44
N ILE A 215 11.51 -15.66 -28.74
CA ILE A 215 11.11 -16.05 -30.10
C ILE A 215 9.98 -15.14 -30.59
N ALA A 216 9.00 -14.83 -29.74
CA ALA A 216 7.90 -13.93 -30.09
C ALA A 216 8.39 -12.50 -30.41
N LEU A 217 9.29 -11.96 -29.58
CA LEU A 217 9.91 -10.66 -29.80
C LEU A 217 10.66 -10.61 -31.14
N ASN A 218 11.59 -11.55 -31.36
CA ASN A 218 12.40 -11.59 -32.58
C ASN A 218 11.58 -11.92 -33.83
N GLY A 219 10.49 -12.65 -33.64
CA GLY A 219 9.58 -13.10 -34.68
C GLY A 219 8.54 -12.07 -35.12
N GLY A 220 8.52 -10.87 -34.53
CA GLY A 220 7.59 -9.80 -34.90
C GLY A 220 6.15 -10.00 -34.43
N THR A 221 5.89 -11.02 -33.61
CA THR A 221 4.56 -11.25 -33.01
C THR A 221 4.31 -10.39 -31.78
N GLY A 222 5.39 -9.87 -31.19
CA GLY A 222 5.34 -8.90 -30.10
C GLY A 222 4.61 -9.44 -28.87
N PHE A 223 3.74 -8.61 -28.30
CA PHE A 223 2.99 -8.95 -27.09
C PHE A 223 2.06 -10.16 -27.25
N LEU A 224 1.35 -10.25 -28.40
CA LEU A 224 0.40 -11.33 -28.65
C LEU A 224 1.10 -12.68 -28.73
N GLY A 225 2.28 -12.74 -29.36
CA GLY A 225 3.11 -13.93 -29.36
C GLY A 225 3.65 -14.29 -27.98
N ALA A 226 4.01 -13.31 -27.15
CA ALA A 226 4.45 -13.56 -25.78
C ALA A 226 3.32 -14.12 -24.90
N LEU A 227 2.10 -13.62 -25.05
CA LEU A 227 0.91 -14.13 -24.38
C LEU A 227 0.67 -15.61 -24.72
N VAL A 228 0.59 -15.92 -26.01
CA VAL A 228 0.36 -17.29 -26.49
C VAL A 228 1.54 -18.20 -26.12
N GLY A 229 2.77 -17.71 -26.26
CA GLY A 229 4.00 -18.42 -25.92
C GLY A 229 4.09 -18.81 -24.45
N GLY A 230 3.69 -17.92 -23.53
CA GLY A 230 3.67 -18.22 -22.10
C GLY A 230 2.74 -19.39 -21.75
N PHE A 231 1.53 -19.41 -22.32
CA PHE A 231 0.60 -20.53 -22.12
C PHE A 231 1.09 -21.82 -22.81
N ILE A 232 1.59 -21.73 -24.04
CA ILE A 232 2.15 -22.88 -24.76
C ILE A 232 3.30 -23.50 -23.96
N ALA A 233 4.22 -22.66 -23.45
CA ALA A 233 5.32 -23.10 -22.60
C ALA A 233 4.81 -23.81 -21.34
N ALA A 234 3.80 -23.26 -20.65
CA ALA A 234 3.20 -23.90 -19.48
C ALA A 234 2.65 -25.29 -19.77
N TYR A 235 1.84 -25.42 -20.82
CA TYR A 235 1.20 -26.69 -21.16
C TYR A 235 2.20 -27.72 -21.67
N ILE A 236 3.23 -27.29 -22.43
CA ILE A 236 4.29 -28.18 -22.89
C ILE A 236 5.13 -28.69 -21.73
N VAL A 237 5.49 -27.83 -20.77
CA VAL A 237 6.21 -28.27 -19.56
C VAL A 237 5.41 -29.34 -18.83
N LYS A 238 4.11 -29.11 -18.61
CA LYS A 238 3.23 -30.09 -17.97
C LYS A 238 3.14 -31.41 -18.75
N LEU A 239 3.07 -31.33 -20.08
CA LEU A 239 3.07 -32.51 -20.95
C LEU A 239 4.39 -33.28 -20.87
N VAL A 240 5.52 -32.57 -20.86
CA VAL A 240 6.86 -33.17 -20.73
C VAL A 240 7.02 -33.85 -19.36
N GLU A 241 6.56 -33.20 -18.28
CA GLU A 241 6.55 -33.78 -16.93
C GLU A 241 5.70 -35.06 -16.88
N MET A 242 4.53 -35.04 -17.51
CA MET A 242 3.67 -36.22 -17.65
C MET A 242 4.36 -37.35 -18.43
N CYS A 243 5.03 -37.03 -19.54
CA CYS A 243 5.76 -37.99 -20.36
C CYS A 243 6.96 -38.62 -19.63
N PHE A 244 7.51 -38.00 -18.58
CA PHE A 244 8.61 -38.54 -17.77
C PHE A 244 8.15 -39.16 -16.45
N THR A 245 6.84 -39.36 -16.24
CA THR A 245 6.31 -40.06 -15.05
C THR A 245 6.71 -41.53 -14.97
N TRP A 246 7.05 -42.18 -16.09
CA TRP A 246 7.50 -43.58 -16.12
C TRP A 246 8.91 -43.79 -15.54
N LEU A 247 9.73 -42.74 -15.41
CA LEU A 247 11.06 -42.85 -14.78
C LEU A 247 10.95 -42.87 -13.25
N PRO A 248 11.64 -43.81 -12.56
CA PRO A 248 11.66 -43.85 -11.09
C PRO A 248 12.24 -42.59 -10.43
N ASP A 249 11.43 -41.91 -9.60
CA ASP A 249 11.78 -40.61 -9.00
C ASP A 249 12.91 -40.67 -7.94
N LYS A 250 13.23 -41.85 -7.39
CA LYS A 250 14.29 -41.98 -6.36
C LYS A 250 15.69 -41.97 -6.97
N GLN A 251 15.87 -42.58 -8.14
CA GLN A 251 17.16 -42.73 -8.81
C GLN A 251 17.43 -41.63 -9.84
N PHE A 252 16.39 -41.10 -10.48
CA PHE A 252 16.53 -40.19 -11.63
C PHE A 252 16.02 -38.77 -11.37
N ARG A 253 15.82 -38.37 -10.11
CA ARG A 253 15.27 -37.05 -9.75
C ARG A 253 16.03 -35.90 -10.42
N GLY A 254 17.36 -35.91 -10.31
CA GLY A 254 18.21 -34.87 -10.89
C GLY A 254 18.17 -34.85 -12.42
N LEU A 255 18.27 -36.02 -13.05
CA LEU A 255 18.19 -36.14 -14.52
C LEU A 255 16.83 -35.62 -15.04
N LYS A 256 15.74 -35.96 -14.36
CA LYS A 256 14.37 -35.57 -14.73
C LYS A 256 14.15 -34.06 -14.57
N SER A 257 14.41 -33.49 -13.40
CA SER A 257 14.07 -32.10 -13.10
C SER A 257 15.07 -31.06 -13.62
N ILE A 258 16.36 -31.41 -13.72
CA ILE A 258 17.42 -30.45 -14.08
C ILE A 258 17.74 -30.52 -15.57
N PHE A 259 17.67 -31.71 -16.19
CA PHE A 259 18.10 -31.91 -17.56
C PHE A 259 16.92 -32.17 -18.51
N LEU A 260 16.18 -33.25 -18.31
CA LEU A 260 15.15 -33.69 -19.26
C LEU A 260 14.01 -32.68 -19.38
N THR A 261 13.39 -32.30 -18.26
CA THR A 261 12.23 -31.39 -18.30
C THR A 261 12.60 -30.04 -18.95
N PRO A 262 13.66 -29.32 -18.53
CA PRO A 262 14.00 -28.04 -19.17
C PRO A 262 14.37 -28.17 -20.65
N VAL A 263 15.20 -29.17 -21.03
CA VAL A 263 15.67 -29.32 -22.42
C VAL A 263 14.51 -29.63 -23.36
N PHE A 264 13.67 -30.62 -23.03
CA PHE A 264 12.55 -30.99 -23.89
C PHE A 264 11.47 -29.92 -23.89
N SER A 265 11.20 -29.27 -22.76
CA SER A 265 10.20 -28.20 -22.71
C SER A 265 10.60 -27.01 -23.58
N VAL A 266 11.88 -26.58 -23.51
CA VAL A 266 12.38 -25.49 -24.37
C VAL A 266 12.36 -25.90 -25.84
N LEU A 267 12.82 -27.11 -26.18
CA LEU A 267 12.81 -27.60 -27.56
C LEU A 267 11.40 -27.64 -28.15
N LEU A 268 10.46 -28.31 -27.47
CA LEU A 268 9.09 -28.45 -27.96
C LEU A 268 8.38 -27.09 -28.02
N SER A 269 8.50 -26.27 -26.98
CA SER A 269 7.88 -24.95 -26.96
C SER A 269 8.46 -24.03 -28.02
N GLY A 270 9.77 -24.10 -28.25
CA GLY A 270 10.46 -23.36 -29.30
C GLY A 270 10.00 -23.77 -30.70
N VAL A 271 9.93 -25.07 -30.98
CA VAL A 271 9.42 -25.59 -32.27
C VAL A 271 7.98 -25.18 -32.52
N VAL A 272 7.11 -25.29 -31.51
CA VAL A 272 5.71 -24.85 -31.65
C VAL A 272 5.65 -23.35 -31.90
N MET A 273 6.40 -22.54 -31.15
CA MET A 273 6.40 -21.09 -31.34
C MET A 273 6.93 -20.68 -32.71
N THR A 274 8.01 -21.29 -33.21
CA THR A 274 8.53 -20.94 -34.54
C THR A 274 7.56 -21.30 -35.66
N LEU A 275 6.81 -22.40 -35.54
CA LEU A 275 5.78 -22.80 -36.51
C LEU A 275 4.60 -21.82 -36.52
N ILE A 276 4.15 -21.34 -35.37
CA ILE A 276 3.01 -20.42 -35.28
C ILE A 276 3.42 -18.94 -35.42
N ASN A 277 4.72 -18.62 -35.40
CA ASN A 277 5.18 -17.23 -35.40
C ASN A 277 4.71 -16.45 -36.64
N THR A 278 4.77 -17.06 -37.83
CA THR A 278 4.33 -16.41 -39.08
C THR A 278 2.83 -16.07 -39.10
N PRO A 279 1.89 -17.01 -38.84
CA PRO A 279 0.48 -16.64 -38.77
C PRO A 279 0.18 -15.68 -37.62
N MET A 280 0.90 -15.79 -36.50
CA MET A 280 0.73 -14.86 -35.39
C MET A 280 1.19 -13.44 -35.71
N ALA A 281 2.25 -13.27 -36.50
CA ALA A 281 2.74 -11.96 -36.90
C ALA A 281 1.71 -11.27 -37.80
N ALA A 282 1.11 -12.02 -38.73
CA ALA A 282 0.01 -11.54 -39.57
C ALA A 282 -1.22 -11.12 -38.74
N LEU A 283 -1.59 -11.91 -37.72
CA LEU A 283 -2.66 -11.56 -36.79
C LEU A 283 -2.34 -10.28 -36.01
N ASN A 284 -1.09 -10.12 -35.54
CA ASN A 284 -0.67 -8.93 -34.81
C ASN A 284 -0.72 -7.69 -35.71
N THR A 285 -0.27 -7.78 -36.96
CA THR A 285 -0.38 -6.69 -37.95
C THR A 285 -1.84 -6.35 -38.24
N GLY A 286 -2.70 -7.35 -38.46
CA GLY A 286 -4.13 -7.14 -38.68
C GLY A 286 -4.83 -6.46 -37.49
N LEU A 287 -4.47 -6.85 -36.26
CA LEU A 287 -4.96 -6.19 -35.05
C LEU A 287 -4.49 -4.73 -34.96
N MET A 288 -3.21 -4.47 -35.24
CA MET A 288 -2.67 -3.11 -35.26
C MET A 288 -3.39 -2.23 -36.28
N ASP A 289 -3.66 -2.75 -37.47
CA ASP A 289 -4.33 -2.01 -38.54
C ASP A 289 -5.80 -1.75 -38.21
N TRP A 290 -6.50 -2.75 -37.66
CA TRP A 290 -7.86 -2.55 -37.14
C TRP A 290 -7.91 -1.48 -36.03
N LEU A 291 -6.96 -1.51 -35.08
CA LEU A 291 -6.87 -0.50 -34.03
C LEU A 291 -6.61 0.90 -34.62
N LYS A 292 -5.71 1.03 -35.61
CA LYS A 292 -5.49 2.30 -36.30
C LYS A 292 -6.76 2.80 -37.00
N THR A 293 -7.57 1.91 -37.56
CA THR A 293 -8.88 2.29 -38.14
C THR A 293 -9.83 2.82 -37.07
N VAL A 294 -9.98 2.11 -35.94
CA VAL A 294 -10.86 2.56 -34.83
C VAL A 294 -10.37 3.89 -34.24
N GLN A 295 -9.05 4.04 -34.07
CA GLN A 295 -8.40 5.26 -33.60
C GLN A 295 -8.73 6.48 -34.49
N ASN A 296 -8.82 6.29 -35.81
CA ASN A 296 -9.13 7.35 -36.76
C ASN A 296 -10.64 7.65 -36.90
N VAL A 297 -11.50 6.62 -36.82
CA VAL A 297 -12.95 6.77 -37.07
C VAL A 297 -13.71 7.24 -35.83
N SER A 298 -13.30 6.83 -34.63
CA SER A 298 -14.02 7.19 -33.40
C SER A 298 -13.07 7.39 -32.22
N PRO A 299 -12.17 8.41 -32.29
CA PRO A 299 -11.23 8.72 -31.21
C PRO A 299 -11.94 9.05 -29.88
N ILE A 300 -13.13 9.65 -29.95
CA ILE A 300 -13.94 9.96 -28.75
C ILE A 300 -14.46 8.68 -28.10
N LEU A 301 -15.05 7.76 -28.87
CA LEU A 301 -15.55 6.49 -28.35
C LEU A 301 -14.40 5.65 -27.75
N LEU A 302 -13.27 5.61 -28.44
CA LEU A 302 -12.06 4.95 -27.94
C LEU A 302 -11.61 5.56 -26.61
N GLY A 303 -11.59 6.89 -26.52
CA GLY A 303 -11.25 7.62 -25.30
C GLY A 303 -12.19 7.33 -24.15
N ILE A 304 -13.50 7.22 -24.42
CA ILE A 304 -14.49 6.86 -23.41
C ILE A 304 -14.23 5.46 -22.86
N ILE A 305 -14.03 4.47 -23.73
CA ILE A 305 -13.81 3.08 -23.32
C ILE A 305 -12.49 2.96 -22.54
N VAL A 306 -11.39 3.46 -23.10
CA VAL A 306 -10.07 3.37 -22.47
C VAL A 306 -10.04 4.14 -21.15
N GLY A 307 -10.57 5.36 -21.13
CA GLY A 307 -10.61 6.18 -19.93
C GLY A 307 -11.47 5.58 -18.81
N ALA A 308 -12.62 5.00 -19.16
CA ALA A 308 -13.46 4.26 -18.23
C ALA A 308 -12.73 3.05 -17.64
N MET A 309 -12.03 2.26 -18.47
CA MET A 309 -11.28 1.09 -18.01
C MET A 309 -10.14 1.47 -17.06
N CYS A 310 -9.37 2.51 -17.37
CA CYS A 310 -8.24 2.95 -16.53
C CYS A 310 -8.68 3.42 -15.13
N ALA A 311 -9.84 4.07 -15.01
CA ALA A 311 -10.32 4.60 -13.74
C ALA A 311 -11.32 3.68 -13.01
N PHE A 312 -11.58 2.48 -13.53
CA PHE A 312 -12.55 1.57 -12.93
C PHE A 312 -12.10 1.06 -11.56
N ASP A 313 -10.80 0.72 -11.43
CA ASP A 313 -10.25 0.07 -10.25
C ASP A 313 -8.85 0.56 -9.84
N PHE A 314 -8.42 1.72 -10.36
CA PHE A 314 -7.22 2.48 -9.90
C PHE A 314 -5.95 1.63 -9.71
N GLY A 315 -5.68 0.75 -10.67
CA GLY A 315 -4.52 -0.17 -10.63
C GLY A 315 -4.91 -1.63 -10.40
N GLY A 316 -6.21 -1.92 -10.31
CA GLY A 316 -6.75 -3.26 -10.31
C GLY A 316 -6.74 -3.95 -11.70
N PRO A 317 -7.44 -5.09 -11.82
CA PRO A 317 -7.52 -5.92 -13.03
C PRO A 317 -7.81 -5.18 -14.34
N VAL A 318 -8.81 -4.30 -14.33
CA VAL A 318 -9.35 -3.62 -15.51
C VAL A 318 -8.40 -2.51 -15.95
N ASN A 319 -7.88 -1.71 -15.01
CA ASN A 319 -6.85 -0.73 -15.33
C ASN A 319 -5.60 -1.43 -15.86
N LYS A 320 -5.13 -2.49 -15.20
CA LYS A 320 -3.97 -3.26 -15.68
C LYS A 320 -4.18 -3.82 -17.07
N ALA A 321 -5.39 -4.25 -17.44
CA ALA A 321 -5.68 -4.72 -18.81
C ALA A 321 -5.59 -3.58 -19.84
N ALA A 322 -6.17 -2.41 -19.55
CA ALA A 322 -6.06 -1.24 -20.41
C ALA A 322 -4.60 -0.77 -20.55
N TYR A 323 -3.88 -0.75 -19.44
CA TYR A 323 -2.48 -0.36 -19.34
C TYR A 323 -1.54 -1.34 -20.07
N LEU A 324 -1.77 -2.64 -19.90
CA LEU A 324 -1.09 -3.71 -20.63
C LEU A 324 -1.26 -3.54 -22.13
N THR A 325 -2.48 -3.27 -22.57
CA THR A 325 -2.78 -3.03 -24.00
C THR A 325 -2.03 -1.79 -24.49
N GLY A 326 -2.03 -0.70 -23.72
CA GLY A 326 -1.30 0.52 -24.07
C GLY A 326 0.20 0.31 -24.19
N THR A 327 0.82 -0.38 -23.24
CA THR A 327 2.26 -0.66 -23.24
C THR A 327 2.67 -1.65 -24.33
N ALA A 328 1.86 -2.66 -24.59
CA ALA A 328 2.04 -3.59 -25.70
C ALA A 328 2.04 -2.89 -27.05
N LEU A 329 1.08 -1.96 -27.25
CA LEU A 329 0.97 -1.16 -28.47
C LEU A 329 2.08 -0.11 -28.56
N LEU A 330 2.51 0.45 -27.42
CA LEU A 330 3.65 1.37 -27.34
C LEU A 330 4.94 0.70 -27.82
N ALA A 331 5.21 -0.52 -27.37
CA ALA A 331 6.39 -1.31 -27.80
C ALA A 331 6.38 -1.59 -29.32
N GLN A 332 5.22 -1.51 -29.96
CA GLN A 332 5.03 -1.67 -31.40
C GLN A 332 4.97 -0.32 -32.14
N GLY A 333 5.29 0.78 -31.46
CA GLY A 333 5.35 2.13 -32.03
C GLY A 333 4.03 2.91 -32.02
N ASN A 334 2.96 2.39 -31.40
CA ASN A 334 1.71 3.12 -31.27
C ASN A 334 1.71 4.04 -30.03
N TYR A 335 2.38 5.18 -30.18
CA TYR A 335 2.46 6.22 -29.15
C TYR A 335 1.13 6.95 -28.93
N TYR A 336 0.24 6.91 -29.93
CA TYR A 336 -1.06 7.55 -29.88
C TYR A 336 -1.98 6.87 -28.85
N PHE A 337 -2.13 5.54 -28.91
CA PHE A 337 -2.97 4.81 -27.96
C PHE A 337 -2.51 5.02 -26.52
N MET A 338 -1.18 4.98 -26.29
CA MET A 338 -0.58 5.20 -24.97
C MET A 338 -0.87 6.59 -24.40
N ALA A 339 -1.00 7.61 -25.25
CA ALA A 339 -1.30 8.97 -24.79
C ALA A 339 -2.63 9.07 -24.03
N GLY A 340 -3.67 8.39 -24.53
CA GLY A 340 -4.97 8.34 -23.87
C GLY A 340 -4.98 7.50 -22.60
N VAL A 341 -4.30 6.33 -22.60
CA VAL A 341 -4.12 5.50 -21.40
C VAL A 341 -3.43 6.30 -20.30
N SER A 342 -2.33 6.97 -20.64
CA SER A 342 -1.56 7.78 -19.68
C SER A 342 -2.38 8.96 -19.16
N ALA A 343 -3.08 9.69 -20.03
CA ALA A 343 -3.96 10.78 -19.62
C ALA A 343 -5.08 10.30 -18.67
N ALA A 344 -5.69 9.15 -18.96
CA ALA A 344 -6.74 8.55 -18.16
C ALA A 344 -6.26 8.13 -16.76
N CYS A 345 -5.03 7.65 -16.63
CA CYS A 345 -4.47 7.27 -15.34
C CYS A 345 -4.06 8.50 -14.49
N ILE A 346 -3.62 9.59 -15.12
CA ILE A 346 -3.19 10.81 -14.41
C ILE A 346 -4.39 11.61 -13.87
N ALA A 347 -5.54 11.58 -14.56
CA ALA A 347 -6.69 12.43 -14.22
C ALA A 347 -7.32 12.13 -12.83
N PRO A 348 -7.52 10.88 -12.37
CA PRO A 348 -8.19 10.59 -11.10
C PRO A 348 -7.53 11.18 -9.85
N PRO A 349 -6.21 11.01 -9.60
CA PRO A 349 -5.59 11.62 -8.42
C PRO A 349 -5.65 13.15 -8.46
N LEU A 350 -5.46 13.76 -9.63
CA LEU A 350 -5.64 15.23 -9.80
C LEU A 350 -7.08 15.67 -9.51
N ALA A 351 -8.07 14.85 -9.86
CA ALA A 351 -9.48 15.12 -9.56
C ALA A 351 -9.75 15.16 -8.05
N THR A 352 -9.03 14.37 -7.25
CA THR A 352 -9.14 14.45 -5.77
C THR A 352 -8.68 15.81 -5.25
N THR A 353 -7.58 16.35 -5.79
CA THR A 353 -7.09 17.70 -5.47
C THR A 353 -8.14 18.76 -5.81
N VAL A 354 -8.72 18.69 -7.01
CA VAL A 354 -9.78 19.62 -7.41
C VAL A 354 -10.99 19.50 -6.48
N ALA A 355 -11.39 18.29 -6.11
CA ALA A 355 -12.54 18.07 -5.25
C ALA A 355 -12.37 18.68 -3.85
N VAL A 356 -11.19 18.50 -3.23
CA VAL A 356 -10.88 19.07 -1.90
C VAL A 356 -10.74 20.59 -1.94
N LEU A 357 -10.25 21.16 -3.04
CA LEU A 357 -10.18 22.61 -3.25
C LEU A 357 -11.56 23.25 -3.44
N LEU A 358 -12.44 22.61 -4.21
CA LEU A 358 -13.78 23.13 -4.48
C LEU A 358 -14.71 23.05 -3.27
N LYS A 359 -14.57 22.00 -2.45
CA LYS A 359 -15.45 21.79 -1.30
C LYS A 359 -14.70 21.37 -0.03
N PRO A 360 -13.82 22.22 0.50
CA PRO A 360 -12.92 21.85 1.61
C PRO A 360 -13.69 21.43 2.87
N LYS A 361 -14.86 22.02 3.13
CA LYS A 361 -15.73 21.65 4.26
C LYS A 361 -16.37 20.25 4.13
N ALA A 362 -16.36 19.65 2.94
CA ALA A 362 -16.90 18.31 2.74
C ALA A 362 -15.91 17.19 3.12
N TYR A 363 -14.66 17.55 3.39
CA TYR A 363 -13.54 16.65 3.64
C TYR A 363 -12.86 16.96 4.97
N SER A 364 -12.31 15.92 5.61
CA SER A 364 -11.54 16.05 6.85
C SER A 364 -10.19 16.77 6.62
N LYS A 365 -9.43 17.03 7.68
CA LYS A 365 -8.07 17.58 7.56
C LYS A 365 -7.12 16.59 6.87
N SER A 366 -7.18 15.30 7.22
CA SER A 366 -6.36 14.26 6.60
C SER A 366 -6.71 14.08 5.11
N GLU A 367 -8.01 14.07 4.78
CA GLU A 367 -8.52 13.94 3.41
C GLU A 367 -8.07 15.12 2.54
N ARG A 368 -8.09 16.33 3.09
CA ARG A 368 -7.55 17.51 2.39
C ARG A 368 -6.06 17.39 2.14
N SER A 369 -5.28 17.02 3.15
CA SER A 369 -3.83 16.81 3.02
C SER A 369 -3.50 15.74 1.97
N ALA A 370 -4.20 14.60 2.01
CA ALA A 370 -4.06 13.54 1.01
C ALA A 370 -4.43 14.03 -0.39
N GLY A 371 -5.51 14.80 -0.52
CA GLY A 371 -5.92 15.43 -1.79
C GLY A 371 -4.86 16.37 -2.36
N TYR A 372 -4.12 17.10 -1.53
CA TYR A 372 -3.00 17.93 -2.00
C TYR A 372 -1.80 17.11 -2.45
N VAL A 373 -1.44 16.07 -1.69
CA VAL A 373 -0.32 15.16 -2.04
C VAL A 373 -0.62 14.40 -3.34
N ASN A 374 -1.89 14.05 -3.57
CA ASN A 374 -2.34 13.39 -4.80
C ASN A 374 -2.11 14.22 -6.07
N ALA A 375 -1.95 15.54 -5.97
CA ALA A 375 -1.56 16.36 -7.12
C ALA A 375 -0.18 15.95 -7.64
N LEU A 376 0.77 15.79 -6.72
CA LEU A 376 2.14 15.37 -7.02
C LEU A 376 2.18 13.91 -7.48
N LEU A 377 1.54 13.00 -6.74
CA LEU A 377 1.50 11.57 -7.09
C LEU A 377 0.81 11.33 -8.44
N GLY A 378 -0.32 11.98 -8.68
CA GLY A 378 -1.02 11.90 -9.97
C GLY A 378 -0.16 12.39 -11.13
N SER A 379 0.53 13.52 -10.93
CA SER A 379 1.44 14.08 -11.94
C SER A 379 2.58 13.13 -12.32
N THR A 380 2.93 12.15 -11.49
CA THR A 380 3.96 11.13 -11.80
C THR A 380 3.37 9.79 -12.26
N HIS A 381 2.07 9.76 -12.57
CA HIS A 381 1.34 8.57 -13.04
C HIS A 381 1.08 7.53 -11.94
N ILE A 382 0.97 7.96 -10.67
CA ILE A 382 0.56 7.11 -9.54
C ILE A 382 -0.93 7.33 -9.30
N THR A 383 -1.73 6.28 -9.49
CA THR A 383 -3.21 6.35 -9.51
C THR A 383 -3.86 5.96 -8.18
N GLU A 384 -3.09 5.31 -7.33
CA GLU A 384 -3.48 4.68 -6.08
C GLU A 384 -3.97 5.70 -5.04
N GLY A 385 -3.48 6.94 -5.11
CA GLY A 385 -3.95 8.05 -4.27
C GLY A 385 -5.45 8.32 -4.39
N ALA A 386 -6.10 7.90 -5.50
CA ALA A 386 -7.54 8.03 -5.69
C ALA A 386 -8.37 6.93 -4.99
N ILE A 387 -7.76 5.80 -4.61
CA ILE A 387 -8.45 4.64 -4.01
C ILE A 387 -9.23 5.03 -2.74
N PRO A 388 -8.66 5.74 -1.75
CA PRO A 388 -9.38 6.12 -0.54
C PRO A 388 -10.62 6.99 -0.84
N PHE A 389 -10.49 7.91 -1.81
CA PHE A 389 -11.60 8.77 -2.24
C PHE A 389 -12.69 7.99 -2.98
N ALA A 390 -12.30 7.00 -3.81
CA ALA A 390 -13.25 6.12 -4.47
C ALA A 390 -14.00 5.24 -3.47
N ALA A 391 -13.33 4.73 -2.44
CA ALA A 391 -13.87 3.81 -1.44
C ALA A 391 -15.00 4.42 -0.58
N LYS A 392 -15.04 5.76 -0.42
CA LYS A 392 -16.06 6.46 0.39
C LYS A 392 -17.48 6.28 -0.14
N ASN A 393 -17.66 6.35 -1.46
CA ASN A 393 -18.95 6.12 -2.10
C ASN A 393 -18.73 5.46 -3.48
N PRO A 394 -18.38 4.16 -3.53
CA PRO A 394 -17.88 3.53 -4.76
C PRO A 394 -18.86 3.64 -5.93
N ILE A 395 -20.15 3.50 -5.66
CA ILE A 395 -21.22 3.55 -6.68
C ILE A 395 -21.29 4.91 -7.36
N LYS A 396 -20.95 6.01 -6.66
CA LYS A 396 -21.00 7.36 -7.23
C LYS A 396 -19.62 7.88 -7.64
N ASN A 397 -18.60 7.61 -6.83
CA ASN A 397 -17.25 8.16 -7.00
C ASN A 397 -16.50 7.46 -8.13
N ILE A 398 -16.62 6.13 -8.29
CA ILE A 398 -15.96 5.42 -9.40
C ILE A 398 -16.47 5.95 -10.75
N PRO A 399 -17.80 6.03 -11.01
CA PRO A 399 -18.28 6.64 -12.25
C PRO A 399 -17.83 8.09 -12.44
N ALA A 400 -17.71 8.90 -11.39
CA ALA A 400 -17.20 10.26 -11.49
C ALA A 400 -15.74 10.30 -12.00
N PHE A 401 -14.87 9.42 -11.46
CA PHE A 401 -13.50 9.26 -11.94
C PHE A 401 -13.43 8.74 -13.39
N MET A 402 -14.30 7.79 -13.74
CA MET A 402 -14.40 7.26 -15.11
C MET A 402 -14.76 8.37 -16.11
N VAL A 403 -15.67 9.28 -15.76
CA VAL A 403 -16.03 10.43 -16.62
C VAL A 403 -14.84 11.35 -16.86
N GLY A 404 -14.09 11.73 -15.82
CA GLY A 404 -12.91 12.58 -15.99
C GLY A 404 -11.82 11.93 -16.83
N SER A 405 -11.59 10.64 -16.62
CA SER A 405 -10.57 9.86 -17.33
C SER A 405 -10.95 9.63 -18.79
N ALA A 406 -12.25 9.39 -19.07
CA ALA A 406 -12.82 9.34 -20.41
C ALA A 406 -12.63 10.66 -21.16
N ILE A 407 -12.87 11.80 -20.50
CA ILE A 407 -12.68 13.13 -21.09
C ILE A 407 -11.19 13.36 -21.40
N ALA A 408 -10.30 13.10 -20.44
CA ALA A 408 -8.86 13.26 -20.63
C ALA A 408 -8.32 12.41 -21.80
N ALA A 409 -8.73 11.13 -21.88
CA ALA A 409 -8.35 10.24 -22.95
C ALA A 409 -8.94 10.67 -24.31
N ALA A 410 -10.23 10.97 -24.37
CA ALA A 410 -10.90 11.39 -25.61
C ALA A 410 -10.29 12.67 -26.18
N LEU A 411 -10.02 13.66 -25.33
CA LEU A 411 -9.37 14.90 -25.76
C LEU A 411 -7.92 14.67 -26.21
N SER A 412 -7.17 13.80 -25.52
CA SER A 412 -5.82 13.41 -25.95
C SER A 412 -5.81 12.75 -27.33
N TYR A 413 -6.80 11.88 -27.59
CA TYR A 413 -6.99 11.23 -28.89
C TYR A 413 -7.44 12.22 -29.98
N VAL A 414 -8.40 13.09 -29.71
CA VAL A 414 -8.83 14.14 -30.65
C VAL A 414 -7.67 15.09 -30.98
N GLY A 415 -6.89 15.45 -29.96
CA GLY A 415 -5.71 16.30 -30.08
C GLY A 415 -4.49 15.64 -30.73
N LYS A 416 -4.59 14.37 -31.16
CA LYS A 416 -3.50 13.61 -31.79
C LYS A 416 -2.21 13.58 -30.98
N VAL A 417 -2.36 13.55 -29.65
CA VAL A 417 -1.23 13.43 -28.73
C VAL A 417 -0.64 12.03 -28.83
N GLN A 418 0.68 11.96 -28.73
CA GLN A 418 1.53 10.79 -28.79
C GLN A 418 2.50 10.86 -27.62
N VAL A 419 2.52 9.79 -26.82
CA VAL A 419 3.38 9.69 -25.65
C VAL A 419 4.31 8.49 -25.87
N PRO A 420 5.63 8.71 -26.02
CA PRO A 420 6.58 7.64 -26.37
C PRO A 420 7.09 6.85 -25.14
N ALA A 421 6.55 7.13 -23.96
CA ALA A 421 6.93 6.46 -22.72
C ALA A 421 5.68 6.01 -21.93
N PRO A 422 5.74 4.83 -21.29
CA PRO A 422 4.58 4.25 -20.64
C PRO A 422 4.32 4.88 -19.25
N HIS A 423 5.39 5.29 -18.56
CA HIS A 423 5.35 5.86 -17.20
C HIS A 423 6.17 7.14 -17.11
N GLY A 424 6.00 7.87 -16.00
CA GLY A 424 6.73 9.10 -15.67
C GLY A 424 5.86 10.34 -15.66
N GLY A 425 4.59 10.23 -16.04
CA GLY A 425 3.60 11.31 -15.94
C GLY A 425 4.07 12.61 -16.62
N PHE A 426 4.20 13.70 -15.87
CA PHE A 426 4.66 14.98 -16.39
C PHE A 426 6.19 15.08 -16.55
N ILE A 427 6.96 14.14 -15.99
CA ILE A 427 8.42 14.08 -16.19
C ILE A 427 8.75 13.83 -17.66
N ILE A 428 7.89 13.10 -18.37
CA ILE A 428 8.08 12.77 -19.79
C ILE A 428 7.49 13.81 -20.75
N LEU A 429 6.99 14.95 -20.25
CA LEU A 429 6.42 16.03 -21.08
C LEU A 429 7.31 16.45 -22.26
N PRO A 430 8.64 16.59 -22.13
CA PRO A 430 9.49 16.99 -23.25
C PRO A 430 9.43 16.05 -24.47
N LEU A 431 8.89 14.83 -24.30
CA LEU A 431 8.84 13.79 -25.33
C LEU A 431 7.48 13.70 -26.03
N VAL A 432 6.48 14.35 -25.47
CA VAL A 432 5.11 14.30 -25.95
C VAL A 432 4.97 15.29 -27.11
N ASN A 433 4.39 14.89 -28.24
CA ASN A 433 3.99 15.86 -29.27
C ASN A 433 2.75 16.62 -28.77
N HIS A 434 2.82 17.95 -28.68
CA HIS A 434 1.80 18.80 -28.02
C HIS A 434 1.72 18.65 -26.48
N PRO A 435 2.84 18.85 -25.76
CA PRO A 435 2.90 18.59 -24.31
C PRO A 435 1.96 19.48 -23.50
N LEU A 436 1.88 20.77 -23.85
CA LEU A 436 0.99 21.72 -23.16
C LEU A 436 -0.48 21.36 -23.35
N MET A 437 -0.87 20.97 -24.56
CA MET A 437 -2.25 20.55 -24.85
C MET A 437 -2.61 19.27 -24.09
N TRP A 438 -1.67 18.32 -24.00
CA TRP A 438 -1.88 17.09 -23.24
C TRP A 438 -2.15 17.37 -21.75
N VAL A 439 -1.37 18.27 -21.13
CA VAL A 439 -1.63 18.72 -19.76
C VAL A 439 -3.00 19.39 -19.64
N ILE A 440 -3.37 20.27 -20.57
CA ILE A 440 -4.69 20.92 -20.57
C ILE A 440 -5.82 19.87 -20.64
N TYR A 441 -5.71 18.86 -21.50
CA TYR A 441 -6.72 17.81 -21.62
C TYR A 441 -6.86 16.97 -20.35
N ILE A 442 -5.73 16.62 -19.73
CA ILE A 442 -5.70 15.94 -18.42
C ILE A 442 -6.39 16.80 -17.36
N LEU A 443 -6.07 18.10 -17.31
CA LEU A 443 -6.67 19.03 -16.36
C LEU A 443 -8.17 19.21 -16.59
N ILE A 444 -8.65 19.27 -17.84
CA ILE A 444 -10.07 19.33 -18.16
C ILE A 444 -10.78 18.08 -17.60
N GLY A 445 -10.23 16.89 -17.82
CA GLY A 445 -10.77 15.64 -17.28
C GLY A 445 -10.75 15.62 -15.74
N ALA A 446 -9.64 16.02 -15.14
CA ALA A 446 -9.48 16.10 -13.69
C ALA A 446 -10.47 17.11 -13.06
N ILE A 447 -10.67 18.27 -13.69
CA ILE A 447 -11.63 19.28 -13.25
C ILE A 447 -13.06 18.76 -13.34
N ALA A 448 -13.42 18.12 -14.45
CA ALA A 448 -14.76 17.55 -14.63
C ALA A 448 -15.07 16.49 -13.55
N SER A 449 -14.15 15.54 -13.34
CA SER A 449 -14.28 14.55 -12.26
C SER A 449 -14.26 15.20 -10.87
N GLY A 450 -13.39 16.19 -10.64
CA GLY A 450 -13.29 16.89 -9.36
C GLY A 450 -14.56 17.64 -8.99
N ILE A 451 -15.23 18.28 -9.96
CA ILE A 451 -16.53 18.91 -9.78
C ILE A 451 -17.57 17.85 -9.39
N LEU A 452 -17.64 16.73 -10.11
CA LEU A 452 -18.58 15.64 -9.79
C LEU A 452 -18.35 15.10 -8.38
N LEU A 453 -17.10 14.84 -8.00
CA LEU A 453 -16.73 14.38 -6.66
C LEU A 453 -17.09 15.41 -5.58
N ALA A 454 -16.83 16.70 -5.81
CA ALA A 454 -17.22 17.76 -4.88
C ALA A 454 -18.74 17.87 -4.71
N LEU A 455 -19.51 17.70 -5.79
CA LEU A 455 -20.97 17.66 -5.74
C LEU A 455 -21.47 16.43 -4.95
N ILE A 456 -20.92 15.24 -5.22
CA ILE A 456 -21.25 14.00 -4.52
C ILE A 456 -20.93 14.13 -3.03
N ALA A 457 -19.68 14.43 -2.68
CA ALA A 457 -19.24 14.56 -1.29
C ALA A 457 -20.06 15.61 -0.54
N GLY A 458 -20.40 16.70 -1.21
CA GLY A 458 -21.26 17.74 -0.68
C GLY A 458 -22.73 17.37 -0.48
N SER A 459 -23.28 16.52 -1.35
CA SER A 459 -24.62 15.95 -1.15
C SER A 459 -24.63 14.96 0.00
N ASP A 460 -23.54 14.20 0.15
CA ASP A 460 -23.36 13.23 1.23
C ASP A 460 -23.16 13.95 2.58
N VAL A 461 -22.51 15.13 2.63
CA VAL A 461 -22.49 16.00 3.82
C VAL A 461 -23.90 16.43 4.22
N LYS A 462 -24.70 16.93 3.26
CA LYS A 462 -26.08 17.39 3.54
C LYS A 462 -26.96 16.25 4.05
N LYS A 463 -26.77 15.02 3.56
CA LYS A 463 -27.48 13.82 4.03
C LYS A 463 -26.96 13.31 5.37
N ALA A 464 -25.65 13.37 5.61
CA ALA A 464 -25.04 12.96 6.87
C ALA A 464 -25.39 13.90 8.03
N ARG A 465 -25.49 15.21 7.76
CA ARG A 465 -26.04 16.20 8.71
C ARG A 465 -27.46 15.86 9.21
N ALA A 466 -28.20 15.03 8.47
CA ALA A 466 -29.51 14.53 8.89
C ALA A 466 -29.46 13.20 9.68
N ASN A 467 -28.37 12.43 9.59
CA ASN A 467 -28.30 11.02 10.03
C ASN A 467 -27.08 10.63 10.92
N GLY A 468 -26.26 11.59 11.39
CA GLY A 468 -25.23 11.34 12.42
C GLY A 468 -23.76 11.62 12.02
N PRO A 469 -22.79 11.29 12.90
CA PRO A 469 -21.40 11.73 12.77
C PRO A 469 -20.67 11.04 11.60
N ARG A 470 -19.73 11.77 10.96
CA ARG A 470 -18.93 11.26 9.83
C ARG A 470 -17.59 10.73 10.32
N VAL A 471 -17.01 9.79 9.60
CA VAL A 471 -15.70 9.19 9.92
C VAL A 471 -14.67 9.59 8.85
N ASP A 472 -13.49 9.96 9.31
CA ASP A 472 -12.28 10.22 8.51
C ASP A 472 -11.79 8.91 7.89
N ILE A 473 -11.59 8.88 6.57
CA ILE A 473 -11.24 7.64 5.85
C ILE A 473 -9.79 7.21 6.06
N PHE A 474 -8.93 8.09 6.55
CA PHE A 474 -7.51 7.80 6.78
C PHE A 474 -7.22 7.54 8.26
N THR A 475 -7.96 8.19 9.16
CA THR A 475 -7.71 8.07 10.60
C THR A 475 -8.81 7.32 11.35
N GLY A 476 -9.94 7.03 10.71
CA GLY A 476 -11.09 6.40 11.37
C GLY A 476 -11.75 7.26 12.45
N GLU A 477 -11.34 8.53 12.60
CA GLU A 477 -11.85 9.43 13.63
C GLU A 477 -13.14 10.12 13.18
N VAL A 478 -14.04 10.41 14.13
CA VAL A 478 -15.24 11.20 13.83
C VAL A 478 -14.83 12.62 13.46
N ILE A 479 -15.28 13.10 12.29
CA ILE A 479 -15.06 14.46 11.82
C ILE A 479 -15.94 15.39 12.64
N GLU A 480 -15.36 16.07 13.63
CA GLU A 480 -16.01 17.17 14.35
C GLU A 480 -16.21 18.35 13.39
N GLU A 481 -17.47 18.80 13.21
CA GLU A 481 -17.77 19.94 12.36
C GLU A 481 -17.41 21.26 13.07
N ASP A 482 -16.40 21.97 12.55
CA ASP A 482 -16.11 23.38 12.87
C ASP A 482 -17.23 24.27 12.28
N ASP A 483 -18.39 24.35 12.94
CA ASP A 483 -19.37 25.41 12.68
C ASP A 483 -19.42 26.36 13.89
N LYS A 484 -18.52 27.35 13.88
CA LYS A 484 -18.74 28.62 14.59
C LYS A 484 -19.89 29.34 13.89
N GLU A 485 -21.11 29.16 14.39
CA GLU A 485 -22.19 30.17 14.49
C GLU A 485 -23.51 29.46 14.80
N THR A 486 -23.79 29.24 16.09
CA THR A 486 -25.05 29.64 16.73
C THR A 486 -24.96 29.36 18.22
N SER A 487 -25.06 30.43 19.00
CA SER A 487 -25.19 30.36 20.46
C SER A 487 -26.54 29.73 20.84
N ASN A 488 -26.53 29.06 21.99
CA ASN A 488 -27.68 28.71 22.83
C ASN A 488 -28.58 27.57 22.37
N ALA A 489 -28.12 26.33 22.61
CA ALA A 489 -28.93 25.33 23.30
C ALA A 489 -28.00 24.31 23.97
N LYS A 490 -27.97 24.31 25.31
CA LYS A 490 -27.48 23.17 26.09
C LYS A 490 -28.43 22.00 25.84
N GLU A 491 -27.92 20.86 25.40
CA GLU A 491 -27.94 19.57 26.13
C GLU A 491 -27.75 18.35 25.20
N ASN A 492 -26.80 17.52 25.62
CA ASN A 492 -26.78 16.05 25.54
C ASN A 492 -26.68 15.35 24.19
N ILE A 493 -25.45 15.16 23.68
CA ILE A 493 -24.85 13.83 23.43
C ILE A 493 -23.33 13.92 23.71
N VAL A 494 -22.89 13.40 24.85
CA VAL A 494 -21.48 13.34 25.26
C VAL A 494 -20.89 12.02 24.76
N SER A 495 -19.91 12.06 23.86
CA SER A 495 -18.86 11.05 23.81
C SER A 495 -17.72 11.52 24.71
N ASN A 496 -17.55 10.88 25.86
CA ASN A 496 -16.42 11.10 26.76
C ASN A 496 -15.11 10.80 26.00
N LYS A 497 -14.43 11.83 25.49
CA LYS A 497 -12.98 11.78 25.25
C LYS A 497 -12.32 12.45 26.44
N LEU A 498 -11.53 11.68 27.18
CA LEU A 498 -10.83 12.16 28.37
C LEU A 498 -9.70 13.13 27.96
N ASN A 499 -9.78 14.40 28.35
CA ASN A 499 -8.81 15.43 27.97
C ASN A 499 -7.60 15.40 28.92
N PRO A 500 -6.34 15.28 28.45
CA PRO A 500 -5.15 15.37 29.29
C PRO A 500 -5.12 16.55 30.28
N ALA A 501 -5.77 17.68 29.96
CA ALA A 501 -5.96 18.80 30.89
C ALA A 501 -6.71 18.43 32.18
N ASP A 502 -7.63 17.47 32.14
CA ASP A 502 -8.48 17.08 33.27
C ASP A 502 -7.66 16.48 34.43
N ILE A 503 -6.51 15.90 34.11
CA ILE A 503 -5.60 15.28 35.07
C ILE A 503 -4.34 16.12 35.35
N LEU A 504 -4.21 17.30 34.73
CA LEU A 504 -3.08 18.20 34.91
C LEU A 504 -3.47 19.43 35.74
N GLU A 505 -2.84 19.57 36.91
CA GLU A 505 -3.01 20.74 37.76
C GLU A 505 -1.77 21.64 37.73
N GLU A 506 -1.92 22.94 37.95
CA GLU A 506 -0.79 23.88 37.84
C GLU A 506 0.29 23.59 38.89
N GLN A 507 -0.13 23.15 40.08
CA GLN A 507 0.75 22.71 41.15
C GLN A 507 1.57 21.47 40.77
N ASN A 508 1.09 20.65 39.83
CA ASN A 508 1.74 19.44 39.35
C ASN A 508 2.83 19.71 38.30
N ILE A 509 3.13 20.99 38.02
CA ILE A 509 4.13 21.41 37.04
C ILE A 509 5.28 22.11 37.75
N LYS A 510 6.51 21.66 37.52
CA LYS A 510 7.74 22.30 38.02
C LYS A 510 8.65 22.67 36.87
N VAL A 511 9.16 23.89 36.90
CA VAL A 511 10.09 24.42 35.89
C VAL A 511 11.46 24.71 36.52
N GLY A 512 12.53 24.58 35.74
CA GLY A 512 13.89 24.83 36.20
C GLY A 512 14.41 23.78 37.19
N VAL A 513 13.93 22.53 37.08
CA VAL A 513 14.30 21.44 37.97
C VAL A 513 15.77 21.05 37.75
N LYS A 514 16.54 20.94 38.83
CA LYS A 514 17.97 20.60 38.80
C LYS A 514 18.16 19.13 39.20
N VAL A 515 18.35 18.29 38.19
CA VAL A 515 18.66 16.85 38.32
C VAL A 515 19.75 16.51 37.30
N ASN A 516 20.61 15.55 37.63
CA ASN A 516 21.76 15.18 36.81
C ASN A 516 21.59 13.83 36.09
N SER A 517 20.54 13.07 36.42
CA SER A 517 20.29 11.75 35.83
C SER A 517 18.80 11.45 35.73
N ARG A 518 18.46 10.49 34.84
CA ARG A 518 17.10 9.95 34.73
C ARG A 518 16.56 9.50 36.08
N ASN A 519 17.37 8.77 36.85
CA ASN A 519 16.97 8.24 38.13
C ASN A 519 16.69 9.35 39.16
N GLU A 520 17.49 10.43 39.16
CA GLU A 520 17.19 11.61 39.98
C GLU A 520 15.88 12.29 39.57
N ALA A 521 15.57 12.37 38.26
CA ALA A 521 14.30 12.91 37.78
C ALA A 521 13.09 12.06 38.21
N LEU A 522 13.22 10.72 38.14
CA LEU A 522 12.18 9.79 38.58
C LEU A 522 11.98 9.83 40.11
N GLN A 523 13.06 9.96 40.87
CA GLN A 523 13.00 10.15 42.32
C GLN A 523 12.29 11.46 42.68
N PHE A 524 12.63 12.55 41.98
CA PHE A 524 11.97 13.85 42.17
C PHE A 524 10.46 13.78 41.90
N LEU A 525 10.03 13.09 40.83
CA LEU A 525 8.62 12.86 40.54
C LEU A 525 7.89 12.11 41.68
N ALA A 526 8.55 11.10 42.25
CA ALA A 526 7.97 10.29 43.31
C ALA A 526 7.85 11.05 44.64
N GLU A 527 8.84 11.89 44.98
CA GLU A 527 8.78 12.80 46.13
C GLU A 527 7.68 13.85 45.95
N MET A 528 7.62 14.46 44.76
CA MET A 528 6.57 15.42 44.41
C MET A 528 5.17 14.81 44.51
N ALA A 529 4.99 13.56 44.08
CA ALA A 529 3.71 12.85 44.21
C ALA A 529 3.28 12.69 45.68
N LYS A 530 4.22 12.44 46.60
CA LYS A 530 3.96 12.30 48.04
C LYS A 530 3.68 13.65 48.69
N GLU A 531 4.50 14.67 48.40
CA GLU A 531 4.31 16.04 48.93
C GLU A 531 2.95 16.63 48.56
N GLN A 532 2.49 16.33 47.34
CA GLN A 532 1.18 16.78 46.84
C GLN A 532 0.02 15.87 47.28
N GLY A 533 0.29 14.86 48.11
CA GLY A 533 -0.72 13.93 48.62
C GLY A 533 -1.34 13.01 47.57
N LEU A 534 -0.76 12.95 46.36
CA LEU A 534 -1.19 12.09 45.24
C LEU A 534 -0.83 10.62 45.47
N ALA A 535 0.26 10.39 46.22
CA ALA A 535 0.68 9.07 46.68
C ALA A 535 0.94 9.07 48.19
N THR A 536 0.83 7.89 48.83
CA THR A 536 1.16 7.73 50.27
C THR A 536 2.63 7.37 50.52
N ASP A 537 3.33 6.85 49.52
CA ASP A 537 4.69 6.32 49.64
C ASP A 537 5.50 6.64 48.37
N SER A 538 6.52 7.48 48.51
CA SER A 538 7.41 7.90 47.43
C SER A 538 8.38 6.79 47.01
N GLU A 539 8.83 5.93 47.92
CA GLU A 539 9.75 4.85 47.55
C GLU A 539 9.05 3.81 46.67
N LYS A 540 7.80 3.45 47.01
CA LYS A 540 7.01 2.56 46.14
C LYS A 540 6.75 3.17 44.76
N VAL A 541 6.44 4.46 44.67
CA VAL A 541 6.23 5.15 43.38
C VAL A 541 7.53 5.20 42.56
N TYR A 542 8.66 5.49 43.20
CA TYR A 542 9.96 5.48 42.54
C TYR A 542 10.33 4.09 42.00
N ASN A 543 10.13 3.05 42.80
CA ASN A 543 10.33 1.66 42.37
C ASN A 543 9.41 1.26 41.20
N ALA A 544 8.18 1.78 41.16
CA ALA A 544 7.27 1.57 40.04
C ALA A 544 7.78 2.24 38.75
N TYR A 545 8.32 3.47 38.83
CA TYR A 545 8.98 4.10 37.68
C TYR A 545 10.20 3.31 37.20
N LEU A 546 11.07 2.87 38.11
CA LEU A 546 12.26 2.07 37.75
C LEU A 546 11.87 0.76 37.07
N LYS A 547 10.86 0.06 37.60
CA LYS A 547 10.33 -1.15 36.98
C LYS A 547 9.82 -0.88 35.57
N ARG A 548 9.09 0.21 35.37
CA ARG A 548 8.57 0.57 34.05
C ARG A 548 9.69 0.92 33.06
N GLU A 549 10.70 1.64 33.52
CA GLU A 549 11.85 2.03 32.69
C GLU A 549 12.75 0.84 32.31
N GLN A 550 12.77 -0.23 33.13
CA GLN A 550 13.49 -1.47 32.83
C GLN A 550 12.84 -2.29 31.72
N GLU A 551 11.51 -2.19 31.52
CA GLU A 551 10.81 -2.88 30.43
C GLU A 551 11.19 -2.30 29.06
N SER A 552 11.29 -0.96 28.98
CA SER A 552 11.77 -0.20 27.83
C SER A 552 11.95 1.24 28.26
N THR A 553 12.89 1.96 27.61
CA THR A 553 13.04 3.41 27.77
C THR A 553 11.71 4.13 27.60
N THR A 554 11.44 5.12 28.46
CA THR A 554 10.31 6.04 28.30
C THR A 554 10.74 7.37 27.64
N GLY A 555 11.99 7.47 27.20
CA GLY A 555 12.50 8.59 26.42
C GLY A 555 11.92 8.56 25.01
N MET A 556 11.30 9.65 24.60
CA MET A 556 10.65 9.80 23.30
C MET A 556 11.45 10.76 22.41
N THR A 557 10.92 11.15 21.25
CA THR A 557 11.63 12.07 20.35
C THR A 557 11.56 13.51 20.84
N ASP A 558 12.44 14.37 20.31
CA ASP A 558 12.35 15.83 20.44
C ASP A 558 12.41 16.37 21.87
N GLY A 559 13.17 15.69 22.74
CA GLY A 559 13.48 16.16 24.10
C GLY A 559 12.45 15.79 25.17
N PHE A 560 11.51 14.89 24.85
CA PHE A 560 10.48 14.44 25.80
C PHE A 560 10.77 13.08 26.41
N SER A 561 10.23 12.86 27.62
CA SER A 561 10.01 11.51 28.16
C SER A 561 8.62 11.39 28.76
N ILE A 562 8.06 10.17 28.74
CA ILE A 562 6.75 9.86 29.33
C ILE A 562 6.83 8.73 30.37
N PRO A 563 7.53 8.95 31.49
CA PRO A 563 7.59 7.95 32.55
C PRO A 563 6.25 7.83 33.26
N HIS A 564 5.81 6.61 33.54
CA HIS A 564 4.57 6.34 34.24
C HIS A 564 4.77 5.32 35.35
N ALA A 565 4.14 5.57 36.50
CA ALA A 565 4.19 4.71 37.67
C ALA A 565 2.79 4.19 37.98
N GLN A 566 2.66 2.87 38.07
CA GLN A 566 1.45 2.20 38.54
C GLN A 566 1.70 1.61 39.93
N SER A 567 0.92 2.00 40.94
CA SER A 567 1.12 1.58 42.33
C SER A 567 -0.18 1.63 43.14
N ASP A 568 -0.31 0.73 44.13
CA ASP A 568 -1.39 0.72 45.14
C ASP A 568 -1.39 1.97 46.03
N THR A 569 -0.25 2.65 46.12
CA THR A 569 -0.09 3.87 46.91
C THR A 569 -0.55 5.15 46.22
N ILE A 570 -0.85 5.09 44.92
CA ILE A 570 -1.34 6.21 44.13
C ILE A 570 -2.86 6.31 44.29
N LYS A 571 -3.36 7.46 44.75
CA LYS A 571 -4.77 7.64 45.09
C LYS A 571 -5.66 7.92 43.88
N LYS A 572 -5.13 8.64 42.87
CA LYS A 572 -5.87 9.09 41.68
C LYS A 572 -4.93 9.24 40.49
N SER A 573 -5.46 9.03 39.29
CA SER A 573 -4.73 9.27 38.05
C SER A 573 -4.44 10.76 37.87
N LYS A 574 -3.15 11.11 37.78
CA LYS A 574 -2.69 12.51 37.65
C LYS A 574 -1.46 12.61 36.74
N MET A 575 -1.38 13.72 36.02
CA MET A 575 -0.21 14.11 35.24
C MET A 575 0.68 15.03 36.07
N LEU A 576 1.99 14.80 35.99
CA LEU A 576 3.07 15.63 36.55
C LEU A 576 3.98 16.07 35.40
N ILE A 577 4.44 17.32 35.39
CA ILE A 577 5.38 17.80 34.36
C ILE A 577 6.60 18.42 35.01
N LEU A 578 7.79 17.97 34.62
CA LEU A 578 9.05 18.61 34.95
C LEU A 578 9.66 19.21 33.70
N LYS A 579 10.04 20.49 33.78
CA LYS A 579 10.93 21.13 32.83
C LYS A 579 12.30 21.30 33.47
N LEU A 580 13.29 20.61 32.92
CA LEU A 580 14.62 20.52 33.47
C LEU A 580 15.42 21.79 33.16
N ASN A 581 16.31 22.17 34.07
CA ASN A 581 17.21 23.30 33.86
C ASN A 581 18.32 22.98 32.84
N LYS A 582 18.67 21.70 32.71
CA LYS A 582 19.61 21.18 31.71
C LYS A 582 19.05 19.87 31.15
N PRO A 583 19.12 19.65 29.82
CA PRO A 583 18.76 18.36 29.25
C PRO A 583 19.64 17.24 29.83
N ILE A 584 19.05 16.09 30.11
CA ILE A 584 19.73 14.90 30.63
C ILE A 584 19.60 13.73 29.66
N ASP A 585 20.55 12.80 29.68
CA ASP A 585 20.44 11.57 28.90
C ASP A 585 19.35 10.65 29.49
N TRP A 586 18.45 10.18 28.63
CA TRP A 586 17.36 9.27 28.94
C TRP A 586 17.38 8.01 28.07
N ASN A 587 18.39 7.82 27.21
CA ASN A 587 18.36 6.80 26.15
C ASN A 587 17.08 6.89 25.29
N SER A 588 16.79 8.09 24.78
CA SER A 588 15.61 8.38 23.97
C SER A 588 15.63 7.66 22.61
N LEU A 589 14.46 7.45 22.00
CA LEU A 589 14.33 6.78 20.69
C LEU A 589 15.13 7.45 19.55
N ASP A 590 15.33 8.77 19.61
CA ASP A 590 16.13 9.54 18.66
C ASP A 590 17.55 9.86 19.16
N ASN A 591 17.96 9.25 20.29
CA ASN A 591 19.23 9.49 21.00
C ASN A 591 19.47 10.96 21.40
N LYS A 592 18.43 11.79 21.48
CA LYS A 592 18.54 13.16 22.00
C LYS A 592 18.30 13.22 23.51
N PRO A 593 18.94 14.15 24.23
CA PRO A 593 18.70 14.35 25.66
C PRO A 593 17.31 14.95 25.91
N VAL A 594 16.75 14.65 27.07
CA VAL A 594 15.40 15.05 27.52
C VAL A 594 15.49 16.28 28.40
N ASP A 595 14.66 17.28 28.15
CA ASP A 595 14.49 18.48 28.97
C ASP A 595 13.04 18.70 29.44
N VAL A 596 12.07 17.96 28.89
CA VAL A 596 10.68 17.94 29.37
C VAL A 596 10.24 16.52 29.71
N VAL A 597 9.85 16.31 30.96
CA VAL A 597 9.38 15.02 31.49
C VAL A 597 7.88 15.13 31.75
N ILE A 598 7.05 14.39 31.02
CA ILE A 598 5.58 14.37 31.19
C ILE A 598 5.19 13.04 31.81
N SER A 599 4.97 13.04 33.11
CA SER A 599 4.79 11.83 33.89
C SER A 599 3.34 11.55 34.26
N PHE A 600 3.00 10.26 34.37
CA PHE A 600 1.66 9.79 34.77
C PHE A 600 1.73 8.94 36.02
N LEU A 601 0.93 9.31 37.02
CA LEU A 601 0.64 8.49 38.20
C LEU A 601 -0.65 7.71 37.93
N ILE A 602 -0.63 6.40 38.13
CA ILE A 602 -1.75 5.50 37.82
C ILE A 602 -2.04 4.62 39.06
N PRO A 603 -3.27 4.64 39.62
CA PRO A 603 -3.68 3.69 40.66
C PRO A 603 -3.63 2.23 40.17
N GLN A 604 -3.42 1.28 41.08
CA GLN A 604 -3.33 -0.14 40.71
C GLN A 604 -4.65 -0.72 40.15
N GLU A 605 -5.80 -0.20 40.55
CA GLU A 605 -7.13 -0.62 40.08
C GLU A 605 -7.73 0.33 39.02
N ASP A 606 -6.90 0.93 38.16
CA ASP A 606 -7.40 1.90 37.18
C ASP A 606 -8.10 1.23 35.96
N LYS A 607 -9.28 1.74 35.62
CA LYS A 607 -10.17 1.22 34.58
C LYS A 607 -9.79 1.73 33.19
N SER A 608 -8.65 1.37 32.61
CA SER A 608 -8.27 1.73 31.22
C SER A 608 -8.27 3.24 30.82
N GLU A 609 -8.73 4.15 31.67
CA GLU A 609 -8.85 5.61 31.41
C GLU A 609 -7.48 6.27 31.24
N HIS A 610 -6.46 5.82 31.98
CA HIS A 610 -5.08 6.30 31.82
C HIS A 610 -4.49 6.05 30.44
N LEU A 611 -4.86 4.96 29.75
CA LEU A 611 -4.36 4.69 28.39
C LEU A 611 -4.87 5.73 27.40
N GLU A 612 -6.08 6.26 27.62
CA GLU A 612 -6.65 7.31 26.79
C GLU A 612 -5.95 8.66 27.06
N TYR A 613 -5.70 9.01 28.32
CA TYR A 613 -4.90 10.20 28.67
C TYR A 613 -3.47 10.12 28.11
N LEU A 614 -2.82 8.96 28.20
CA LEU A 614 -1.50 8.71 27.62
C LEU A 614 -1.52 8.85 26.10
N SER A 615 -2.50 8.23 25.43
CA SER A 615 -2.64 8.31 23.97
C SER A 615 -2.89 9.73 23.49
N ASN A 616 -3.79 10.46 24.14
CA ASN A 616 -4.10 11.86 23.81
C ASN A 616 -2.89 12.78 24.06
N THR A 617 -2.11 12.52 25.11
CA THR A 617 -0.85 13.25 25.36
C THR A 617 0.22 12.94 24.31
N ALA A 618 0.38 11.68 23.92
CA ALA A 618 1.30 11.30 22.85
C ALA A 618 0.91 11.94 21.51
N LYS A 619 -0.40 12.03 21.20
CA LYS A 619 -0.91 12.75 20.01
C LYS A 619 -0.52 14.24 20.05
N LEU A 620 -0.66 14.92 21.19
CA LEU A 620 -0.25 16.33 21.32
C LEU A 620 1.23 16.54 20.98
N LEU A 621 2.10 15.60 21.37
CA LEU A 621 3.53 15.66 21.10
C LEU A 621 3.90 15.42 19.63
N THR A 622 2.98 14.94 18.79
CA THR A 622 3.20 14.85 17.33
C THR A 622 3.04 16.20 16.62
N HIS A 623 2.41 17.19 17.28
CA HIS A 623 2.20 18.52 16.72
C HIS A 623 3.39 19.44 17.00
N LYS A 624 4.11 19.81 15.94
CA LYS A 624 5.29 20.69 15.99
C LYS A 624 5.03 22.00 16.76
N ASP A 625 3.87 22.63 16.55
CA ASP A 625 3.50 23.87 17.24
C ASP A 625 3.39 23.69 18.78
N PHE A 626 2.91 22.53 19.24
CA PHE A 626 2.82 22.23 20.66
C PHE A 626 4.22 22.00 21.25
N VAL A 627 5.04 21.20 20.56
CA VAL A 627 6.44 20.92 20.91
C VAL A 627 7.25 22.21 21.05
N ASP A 628 7.18 23.10 20.05
CA ASP A 628 7.91 24.36 20.08
C ASP A 628 7.44 25.27 21.24
N LYS A 629 6.12 25.32 21.50
CA LYS A 629 5.55 26.12 22.59
C LYS A 629 5.90 25.60 23.98
N ILE A 630 5.84 24.29 24.22
CA ILE A 630 6.17 23.74 25.54
C ILE A 630 7.66 23.86 25.85
N HIS A 631 8.52 23.77 24.83
CA HIS A 631 9.96 24.07 24.94
C HIS A 631 10.25 25.56 25.15
N ALA A 632 9.41 26.46 24.65
CA ALA A 632 9.53 27.90 24.92
C ALA A 632 8.95 28.33 26.29
N ALA A 633 7.98 27.60 26.84
CA ALA A 633 7.26 27.97 28.06
C ALA A 633 8.18 28.06 29.29
N LYS A 634 8.07 29.14 30.07
CA LYS A 634 8.93 29.42 31.23
C LYS A 634 8.21 29.29 32.56
N THR A 635 6.88 29.22 32.56
CA THR A 635 6.07 29.15 33.79
C THR A 635 5.12 27.95 33.81
N PRO A 636 4.77 27.42 35.00
CA PRO A 636 3.75 26.37 35.15
C PRO A 636 2.43 26.71 34.47
N LYS A 637 1.99 27.97 34.57
CA LYS A 637 0.74 28.47 33.97
C LYS A 637 0.76 28.43 32.45
N GLU A 638 1.88 28.82 31.83
CA GLU A 638 2.06 28.72 30.38
C GLU A 638 1.99 27.27 29.92
N ILE A 639 2.69 26.35 30.60
CA ILE A 639 2.68 24.93 30.27
C ILE A 639 1.25 24.37 30.39
N LYS A 640 0.55 24.64 31.50
CA LYS A 640 -0.82 24.17 31.69
C LYS A 640 -1.76 24.64 30.58
N SER A 641 -1.62 25.88 30.14
CA SER A 641 -2.48 26.45 29.10
C SER A 641 -2.34 25.78 27.73
N LEU A 642 -1.26 25.03 27.49
CA LEU A 642 -1.07 24.30 26.24
C LEU A 642 -1.90 23.02 26.14
N PHE A 643 -2.37 22.49 27.27
CA PHE A 643 -3.17 21.27 27.32
C PHE A 643 -4.69 21.54 27.25
N ASN A 644 -5.10 22.81 27.39
CA ASN A 644 -6.48 23.28 27.21
C ASN A 644 -6.75 23.63 25.76
#